data_AF-A0A8H6MBI1-F1
#
_entry.id   AF-A0A8H6MBI1-F1
#
_cell.length_a   1.000
_cell.length_b   1.000
_cell.length_c   1.000
_cell.angle_alpha   90.00
_cell.angle_beta   90.00
_cell.angle_gamma   90.00
#
_symmetry.space_group_name_H-M   'P 1'
#
loop_
_entity.id
_entity.type
_entity.pdbx_description
1 polymer ?
#
loop_
_entity_poly.entity_id
_entity_poly.type
_entity_poly.pdbx_seq_one_letter_code
_entity_poly.pdbx_strand_id
1 'polypeptide(L)'
;MRILPREEAKLLLHQAGFLAQQRLARGLRLNQTEAVALIASQLQERIRDGKHSVAQLMQYGKTLLGRRHVLPSVPTLLHEIQVEGTFPDGVFLVTVHDPICTEDGDLTAALYGSFFPIPSNDLFPILPESEYAPQNFPGALILKKERIQLNQGRGRVKLRVTNNGDRPIQVGSHYHFIETNHALSFDRGKAYGKRLDIAAGTAIRFEPGDVKTVTLVEIAGNKRITGGNGLASGVLDLGRTDEIVRGLVQRAFAHVPEPGALEVGEDTDIGREAYVSMYGPTVGDKVRLGDTALWIEVERDSTVYGDEVKFGGGKTIREGMGQATGLSYKDALDLVITNALIVDWSGIYKADIGVKDGVIVGIGKAGNPDVMASVSPSLVIGSSTEVIAGEKLIVTAGAIDAHIHYICPQQVEEALASGTTTMIGGGTGPSAGTNATTCTPSPFYMRHMLQATDGLPMNFAFTGKGNDAAPQALEEIVRAGAAGLKLHEDWGSTPAVISNALDVGDKYDVQVNIHTDTLNESGFVESTIAAFGGRTIHTYHTEGAGGGHAPDIIVVCELDNVLPSSTNPTRPYTNNTLDEHLDMLMVCHHLDKSIPEDLAFAESRIRAETVAAEDVLHDIGAISMISSDSQAMGRVGEVVSRTWRTASKLKEFRGPLAALGDSLEGNDNGRVKRYIAKYTVNPAITHGISHLVGQVAVGTLADLVLWKPENFGSKPEMVLKSGVIAWAQMGDANASIPSVQPFYGKPMWGSKPGSASLNSVSFVSEISITSGTIAAYGLKKRVEAVKGCRKVTKTDMKWNDAKPKMTVDPESYEVKADGVLMDIEPAEGLPLARAYNLF
;
A
#
# COMPACT_ATOMS: atom_id res chain seq x y z
N MET A 1 -1.25 39.79 -6.94
CA MET A 1 -1.91 38.78 -7.77
C MET A 1 -3.20 38.21 -7.15
N ARG A 2 -3.37 38.17 -5.80
CA ARG A 2 -4.61 37.62 -5.16
C ARG A 2 -4.91 36.18 -5.63
N ILE A 3 -3.88 35.35 -5.73
CA ILE A 3 -3.93 33.96 -6.20
C ILE A 3 -4.61 33.10 -5.14
N LEU A 4 -5.62 32.34 -5.54
CA LEU A 4 -6.32 31.36 -4.71
C LEU A 4 -5.58 30.02 -4.73
N PRO A 5 -5.76 29.13 -3.73
CA PRO A 5 -5.03 27.87 -3.65
C PRO A 5 -5.14 26.99 -4.91
N ARG A 6 -6.29 26.98 -5.58
CA ARG A 6 -6.47 26.26 -6.85
C ARG A 6 -5.60 26.82 -7.98
N GLU A 7 -5.39 28.13 -8.02
CA GLU A 7 -4.59 28.80 -9.04
C GLU A 7 -3.11 28.52 -8.83
N GLU A 8 -2.65 28.47 -7.57
CA GLU A 8 -1.32 27.98 -7.21
C GLU A 8 -1.11 26.52 -7.65
N ALA A 9 -2.09 25.65 -7.40
CA ALA A 9 -2.04 24.27 -7.85
C ALA A 9 -1.98 24.15 -9.39
N LYS A 10 -2.72 25.01 -10.13
CA LYS A 10 -2.64 25.02 -11.60
C LYS A 10 -1.29 25.57 -12.11
N LEU A 11 -0.66 26.49 -11.40
CA LEU A 11 0.70 26.93 -11.72
C LEU A 11 1.72 25.79 -11.55
N LEU A 12 1.60 24.98 -10.49
CA LEU A 12 2.43 23.78 -10.32
C LEU A 12 2.21 22.79 -11.47
N LEU A 13 0.95 22.53 -11.84
CA LEU A 13 0.63 21.67 -12.98
C LEU A 13 1.24 22.19 -14.28
N HIS A 14 1.11 23.49 -14.55
CA HIS A 14 1.69 24.15 -15.73
C HIS A 14 3.21 24.03 -15.74
N GLN A 15 3.89 24.23 -14.60
CA GLN A 15 5.35 24.05 -14.50
C GLN A 15 5.78 22.61 -14.82
N ALA A 16 5.05 21.62 -14.31
CA ALA A 16 5.30 20.22 -14.64
C ALA A 16 5.05 19.92 -16.13
N GLY A 17 4.01 20.51 -16.73
CA GLY A 17 3.74 20.42 -18.16
C GLY A 17 4.85 21.06 -19.00
N PHE A 18 5.32 22.24 -18.61
CA PHE A 18 6.42 22.94 -19.28
C PHE A 18 7.73 22.16 -19.22
N LEU A 19 8.04 21.53 -18.08
CA LEU A 19 9.16 20.58 -17.95
C LEU A 19 9.01 19.41 -18.93
N ALA A 20 7.81 18.81 -19.01
CA ALA A 20 7.54 17.71 -19.93
C ALA A 20 7.68 18.16 -21.40
N GLN A 21 7.25 19.37 -21.75
CA GLN A 21 7.49 19.96 -23.06
C GLN A 21 8.99 20.11 -23.37
N GLN A 22 9.79 20.56 -22.41
CA GLN A 22 11.24 20.68 -22.57
C GLN A 22 11.92 19.32 -22.78
N ARG A 23 11.42 18.26 -22.13
CA ARG A 23 11.90 16.88 -22.30
C ARG A 23 11.52 16.34 -23.68
N LEU A 24 10.26 16.53 -24.08
CA LEU A 24 9.76 16.15 -25.40
C LEU A 24 10.52 16.86 -26.53
N ALA A 25 10.75 18.17 -26.40
CA ALA A 25 11.44 18.97 -27.42
C ALA A 25 12.89 18.50 -27.71
N ARG A 26 13.53 17.78 -26.78
CA ARG A 26 14.86 17.20 -26.97
C ARG A 26 14.87 15.69 -27.25
N GLY A 27 13.72 15.11 -27.58
CA GLY A 27 13.63 13.70 -28.00
C GLY A 27 13.40 12.69 -26.88
N LEU A 28 13.05 13.11 -25.66
CA LEU A 28 12.76 12.16 -24.59
C LEU A 28 11.32 11.64 -24.68
N ARG A 29 11.18 10.31 -24.60
CA ARG A 29 9.87 9.68 -24.43
C ARG A 29 9.35 9.89 -23.01
N LEU A 30 8.15 10.45 -22.92
CA LEU A 30 7.54 10.83 -21.65
C LEU A 30 6.97 9.62 -20.90
N ASN A 31 7.16 9.58 -19.59
CA ASN A 31 6.45 8.66 -18.71
C ASN A 31 5.01 9.14 -18.46
N GLN A 32 4.24 8.38 -17.67
CA GLN A 32 2.82 8.67 -17.42
C GLN A 32 2.64 10.04 -16.76
N THR A 33 3.46 10.36 -15.75
CA THR A 33 3.36 11.64 -15.01
C THR A 33 3.62 12.83 -15.93
N GLU A 34 4.65 12.74 -16.77
CA GLU A 34 5.01 13.78 -17.73
C GLU A 34 3.96 13.95 -18.83
N ALA A 35 3.43 12.85 -19.37
CA ALA A 35 2.38 12.88 -20.39
C ALA A 35 1.09 13.53 -19.84
N VAL A 36 0.67 13.15 -18.63
CA VAL A 36 -0.46 13.77 -17.92
C VAL A 36 -0.24 15.27 -17.75
N ALA A 37 0.92 15.67 -17.23
CA ALA A 37 1.23 17.08 -16.97
C ALA A 37 1.23 17.91 -18.26
N LEU A 38 1.83 17.39 -19.33
CA LEU A 38 1.85 18.06 -20.65
C LEU A 38 0.44 18.24 -21.19
N ILE A 39 -0.34 17.16 -21.29
CA ILE A 39 -1.69 17.20 -21.88
C ILE A 39 -2.59 18.12 -21.06
N ALA A 40 -2.60 17.99 -19.73
CA ALA A 40 -3.42 18.81 -18.86
C ALA A 40 -3.06 20.31 -18.96
N SER A 41 -1.77 20.64 -19.03
CA SER A 41 -1.31 22.02 -19.19
C SER A 41 -1.69 22.60 -20.55
N GLN A 42 -1.56 21.80 -21.62
CA GLN A 42 -1.96 22.23 -22.96
C GLN A 42 -3.47 22.48 -23.06
N LEU A 43 -4.28 21.63 -22.43
CA LEU A 43 -5.71 21.88 -22.33
C LEU A 43 -6.00 23.20 -21.60
N GLN A 44 -5.28 23.53 -20.51
CA GLN A 44 -5.46 24.81 -19.83
C GLN A 44 -5.11 26.02 -20.70
N GLU A 45 -4.03 25.96 -21.46
CA GLU A 45 -3.68 27.03 -22.41
C GLU A 45 -4.76 27.20 -23.48
N ARG A 46 -5.32 26.11 -24.00
CA ARG A 46 -6.42 26.18 -24.98
C ARG A 46 -7.74 26.65 -24.39
N ILE A 47 -8.02 26.35 -23.12
CA ILE A 47 -9.13 26.94 -22.38
C ILE A 47 -8.92 28.44 -22.26
N ARG A 48 -7.71 28.87 -21.90
CA ARG A 48 -7.34 30.29 -21.74
C ARG A 48 -7.46 31.08 -23.04
N ASP A 49 -7.19 30.47 -24.19
CA ASP A 49 -7.39 31.08 -25.51
C ASP A 49 -8.86 31.43 -25.78
N GLY A 50 -9.82 30.72 -25.16
CA GLY A 50 -11.25 30.97 -25.32
C GLY A 50 -11.83 30.65 -26.69
N LYS A 51 -11.14 29.81 -27.49
CA LYS A 51 -11.50 29.47 -28.89
C LYS A 51 -12.14 28.09 -29.06
N HIS A 52 -12.11 27.25 -28.02
CA HIS A 52 -12.60 25.88 -28.07
C HIS A 52 -13.66 25.66 -27.01
N SER A 53 -14.70 24.91 -27.38
CA SER A 53 -15.66 24.32 -26.43
C SER A 53 -15.04 23.13 -25.70
N VAL A 54 -15.68 22.71 -24.60
CA VAL A 54 -15.32 21.46 -23.89
C VAL A 54 -15.22 20.28 -24.84
N ALA A 55 -16.25 20.05 -25.68
CA ALA A 55 -16.29 18.92 -26.61
C ALA A 55 -15.13 18.92 -27.62
N GLN A 56 -14.71 20.10 -28.09
CA GLN A 56 -13.55 20.23 -28.98
C GLN A 56 -12.25 19.90 -28.24
N LEU A 57 -12.11 20.33 -26.99
CA LEU A 57 -10.92 20.04 -26.19
C LEU A 57 -10.80 18.55 -25.81
N MET A 58 -11.93 17.87 -25.63
CA MET A 58 -11.95 16.41 -25.44
C MET A 58 -11.32 15.67 -26.64
N GLN A 59 -11.49 16.19 -27.86
CA GLN A 59 -10.85 15.62 -29.06
C GLN A 59 -9.42 16.15 -29.24
N TYR A 60 -9.17 17.43 -28.97
CA TYR A 60 -7.85 18.04 -29.09
C TYR A 60 -6.81 17.35 -28.20
N GLY A 61 -7.17 16.99 -26.97
CA GLY A 61 -6.23 16.30 -26.07
C GLY A 61 -5.72 14.96 -26.62
N LYS A 62 -6.50 14.28 -27.47
CA LYS A 62 -6.12 13.01 -28.12
C LYS A 62 -5.07 13.17 -29.21
N THR A 63 -4.86 14.39 -29.70
CA THR A 63 -3.94 14.64 -30.82
C THR A 63 -2.55 15.04 -30.35
N LEU A 64 -2.35 15.32 -29.06
CA LEU A 64 -1.09 15.91 -28.57
C LEU A 64 0.08 14.92 -28.61
N LEU A 65 -0.12 13.70 -28.11
CA LEU A 65 0.94 12.70 -27.97
C LEU A 65 0.51 11.38 -28.60
N GLY A 66 1.34 10.85 -29.50
CA GLY A 66 1.23 9.48 -30.02
C GLY A 66 2.10 8.48 -29.25
N ARG A 67 1.89 7.18 -29.51
CA ARG A 67 2.61 6.05 -28.87
C ARG A 67 4.13 6.21 -28.86
N ARG A 68 4.74 6.71 -29.94
CA ARG A 68 6.21 6.86 -30.03
C ARG A 68 6.81 7.93 -29.13
N HIS A 69 5.98 8.85 -28.62
CA HIS A 69 6.40 9.99 -27.79
C HIS A 69 6.39 9.68 -26.29
N VAL A 70 5.89 8.51 -25.92
CA VAL A 70 5.72 8.10 -24.52
C VAL A 70 6.38 6.74 -24.28
N LEU A 71 6.59 6.38 -23.02
CA LEU A 71 7.06 5.03 -22.67
C LEU A 71 5.99 3.97 -23.01
N PRO A 72 6.37 2.70 -23.28
CA PRO A 72 5.44 1.65 -23.74
C PRO A 72 4.23 1.40 -22.85
N SER A 73 4.37 1.62 -21.55
CA SER A 73 3.30 1.44 -20.56
C SER A 73 2.28 2.58 -20.53
N VAL A 74 2.62 3.77 -21.01
CA VAL A 74 1.74 4.95 -20.88
C VAL A 74 0.38 4.77 -21.59
N PRO A 75 0.29 4.23 -22.82
CA PRO A 75 -0.99 4.03 -23.48
C PRO A 75 -1.97 3.13 -22.71
N THR A 76 -1.46 2.21 -21.91
CA THR A 76 -2.30 1.27 -21.13
C THR A 76 -2.55 1.72 -19.71
N LEU A 77 -1.78 2.67 -19.17
CA LEU A 77 -2.01 3.26 -17.85
C LEU A 77 -2.84 4.54 -17.90
N LEU A 78 -2.86 5.22 -19.05
CA LEU A 78 -3.46 6.54 -19.21
C LEU A 78 -4.77 6.47 -19.99
N HIS A 79 -5.83 5.99 -19.33
CA HIS A 79 -7.17 5.86 -19.93
C HIS A 79 -7.97 7.16 -19.94
N GLU A 80 -7.72 8.06 -19.01
CA GLU A 80 -8.38 9.36 -18.97
C GLU A 80 -7.52 10.45 -18.33
N ILE A 81 -7.73 11.68 -18.77
CA ILE A 81 -7.19 12.89 -18.14
C ILE A 81 -8.34 13.84 -17.91
N GLN A 82 -8.37 14.43 -16.72
CA GLN A 82 -9.40 15.37 -16.32
C GLN A 82 -8.76 16.68 -15.88
N VAL A 83 -9.21 17.79 -16.45
CA VAL A 83 -8.75 19.12 -16.08
C VAL A 83 -9.93 20.09 -16.05
N GLU A 84 -9.92 20.99 -15.07
CA GLU A 84 -10.83 22.13 -15.05
C GLU A 84 -10.06 23.42 -15.35
N GLY A 85 -10.70 24.31 -16.11
CA GLY A 85 -10.17 25.63 -16.44
C GLY A 85 -11.29 26.65 -16.60
N THR A 86 -10.92 27.93 -16.64
CA THR A 86 -11.86 29.04 -16.78
C THR A 86 -12.03 29.40 -18.25
N PHE A 87 -13.10 28.89 -18.85
CA PHE A 87 -13.59 29.29 -20.16
C PHE A 87 -14.20 30.70 -20.09
N PRO A 88 -14.46 31.35 -21.25
CA PRO A 88 -15.16 32.65 -21.29
C PRO A 88 -16.51 32.68 -20.56
N ASP A 89 -17.18 31.53 -20.45
CA ASP A 89 -18.51 31.34 -19.87
C ASP A 89 -18.52 30.64 -18.51
N GLY A 90 -17.35 30.33 -17.92
CA GLY A 90 -17.26 29.77 -16.58
C GLY A 90 -16.18 28.70 -16.40
N VAL A 91 -16.25 27.98 -15.28
CA VAL A 91 -15.33 26.86 -15.00
C VAL A 91 -16.00 25.55 -15.41
N PHE A 92 -15.34 24.79 -16.27
CA PHE A 92 -15.85 23.51 -16.77
C PHE A 92 -14.77 22.43 -16.76
N LEU A 93 -15.25 21.20 -16.59
CA LEU A 93 -14.46 19.98 -16.70
C LEU A 93 -14.27 19.59 -18.17
N VAL A 94 -13.03 19.29 -18.53
CA VAL A 94 -12.66 18.60 -19.76
C VAL A 94 -12.11 17.23 -19.40
N THR A 95 -12.71 16.19 -19.97
CA THR A 95 -12.25 14.80 -19.83
C THR A 95 -11.80 14.28 -21.19
N VAL A 96 -10.51 13.96 -21.29
CA VAL A 96 -9.94 13.32 -22.48
C VAL A 96 -9.83 11.84 -22.20
N HIS A 97 -10.66 11.04 -22.87
CA HIS A 97 -10.57 9.57 -22.82
C HIS A 97 -9.53 9.09 -23.83
N ASP A 98 -8.75 8.07 -23.47
CA ASP A 98 -7.71 7.43 -24.30
C ASP A 98 -6.83 8.46 -25.03
N PRO A 99 -6.14 9.36 -24.32
CA PRO A 99 -5.37 10.44 -24.93
C PRO A 99 -4.23 9.96 -25.83
N ILE A 100 -3.73 8.73 -25.65
CA ILE A 100 -2.68 8.14 -26.49
C ILE A 100 -3.31 7.10 -27.42
N CYS A 101 -3.99 7.57 -28.48
CA CYS A 101 -4.76 6.70 -29.38
C CYS A 101 -4.19 6.57 -30.81
N THR A 102 -3.05 7.21 -31.09
CA THR A 102 -2.40 7.23 -32.41
C THR A 102 -0.92 6.88 -32.31
N GLU A 103 -0.30 6.52 -33.44
CA GLU A 103 1.17 6.33 -33.52
C GLU A 103 1.92 7.65 -33.34
N ASP A 104 1.49 8.66 -34.09
CA ASP A 104 2.02 10.02 -34.11
C ASP A 104 1.12 10.97 -33.31
N GLY A 105 1.73 12.03 -32.76
CA GLY A 105 1.01 13.16 -32.18
C GLY A 105 1.35 14.43 -32.97
N ASP A 106 0.53 15.46 -32.81
CA ASP A 106 0.81 16.81 -33.29
C ASP A 106 1.75 17.50 -32.29
N LEU A 107 3.05 17.40 -32.54
CA LEU A 107 4.08 18.01 -31.69
C LEU A 107 4.04 19.54 -31.71
N THR A 108 3.49 20.15 -32.76
CA THR A 108 3.25 21.60 -32.80
C THR A 108 2.18 21.98 -31.79
N ALA A 109 1.12 21.17 -31.69
CA ALA A 109 0.10 21.31 -30.66
C ALA A 109 0.63 20.99 -29.26
N ALA A 110 1.41 19.92 -29.09
CA ALA A 110 1.99 19.53 -27.80
C ALA A 110 2.96 20.59 -27.22
N LEU A 111 3.67 21.30 -28.09
CA LEU A 111 4.62 22.35 -27.73
C LEU A 111 4.03 23.77 -27.82
N TYR A 112 2.70 23.91 -27.98
CA TYR A 112 2.05 25.20 -28.07
C TYR A 112 2.33 26.07 -26.82
N GLY A 113 2.59 27.35 -27.04
CA GLY A 113 2.91 28.34 -26.00
C GLY A 113 4.31 28.21 -25.38
N SER A 114 5.04 27.11 -25.64
CA SER A 114 6.35 26.86 -25.02
C SER A 114 7.52 27.59 -25.68
N PHE A 115 7.38 27.95 -26.96
CA PHE A 115 8.46 28.47 -27.82
C PHE A 115 9.66 27.52 -28.01
N PHE A 116 9.55 26.24 -27.64
CA PHE A 116 10.56 25.24 -27.97
C PHE A 116 10.54 24.86 -29.46
N PRO A 117 11.69 24.49 -30.04
CA PRO A 117 11.73 23.96 -31.41
C PRO A 117 10.96 22.64 -31.48
N ILE A 118 10.26 22.42 -32.59
CA ILE A 118 9.55 21.17 -32.84
C ILE A 118 10.59 20.09 -33.23
N PRO A 119 10.72 18.99 -32.46
CA PRO A 119 11.69 17.95 -32.77
C PRO A 119 11.27 17.14 -34.00
N SER A 120 12.25 16.55 -34.70
CA SER A 120 11.99 15.57 -35.77
C SER A 120 11.43 14.27 -35.16
N ASN A 121 10.54 13.61 -35.91
CA ASN A 121 10.05 12.27 -35.58
C ASN A 121 11.18 11.24 -35.52
N ASP A 122 12.33 11.48 -36.15
CA ASP A 122 13.49 10.57 -36.10
C ASP A 122 14.07 10.42 -34.69
N LEU A 123 13.83 11.40 -33.80
CA LEU A 123 14.18 11.29 -32.39
C LEU A 123 13.27 10.31 -31.62
N PHE A 124 12.16 9.89 -32.22
CA PHE A 124 11.16 9.01 -31.64
C PHE A 124 10.90 7.80 -32.56
N PRO A 125 11.87 6.87 -32.69
CA PRO A 125 11.66 5.69 -33.51
C PRO A 125 10.45 4.89 -33.02
N ILE A 126 9.77 4.17 -33.91
CA ILE A 126 8.67 3.28 -33.52
C ILE A 126 9.27 2.08 -32.78
N LEU A 127 8.64 1.71 -31.66
CA LEU A 127 9.04 0.53 -30.90
C LEU A 127 8.46 -0.76 -31.50
N PRO A 128 9.15 -1.91 -31.34
CA PRO A 128 8.59 -3.21 -31.71
C PRO A 128 7.26 -3.50 -30.99
N GLU A 129 6.35 -4.23 -31.65
CA GLU A 129 5.05 -4.61 -31.06
C GLU A 129 5.17 -5.42 -29.76
N SER A 130 6.27 -6.16 -29.59
CA SER A 130 6.55 -6.94 -28.38
C SER A 130 6.64 -6.10 -27.11
N GLU A 131 7.03 -4.82 -27.22
CA GLU A 131 7.07 -3.89 -26.08
C GLU A 131 5.66 -3.59 -25.52
N TYR A 132 4.63 -3.77 -26.34
CA TYR A 132 3.23 -3.53 -26.00
C TYR A 132 2.46 -4.82 -25.67
N ALA A 133 3.16 -5.92 -25.42
CA ALA A 133 2.52 -7.16 -25.01
C ALA A 133 1.82 -6.98 -23.65
N PRO A 134 0.54 -7.40 -23.47
CA PRO A 134 -0.24 -7.13 -22.26
C PRO A 134 0.44 -7.52 -20.95
N GLN A 135 1.21 -8.60 -20.95
CA GLN A 135 1.95 -9.10 -19.78
C GLN A 135 3.11 -8.20 -19.35
N ASN A 136 3.62 -7.33 -20.24
CA ASN A 136 4.71 -6.41 -19.94
C ASN A 136 4.24 -5.16 -19.22
N PHE A 137 2.92 -4.93 -19.14
CA PHE A 137 2.38 -3.72 -18.54
C PHE A 137 2.42 -3.74 -17.02
N PRO A 138 2.53 -2.58 -16.37
CA PRO A 138 2.46 -2.51 -14.94
C PRO A 138 1.08 -2.95 -14.44
N GLY A 139 1.02 -3.78 -13.39
CA GLY A 139 -0.26 -4.25 -12.86
C GLY A 139 -1.00 -5.28 -13.72
N ALA A 140 -0.35 -5.84 -14.75
CA ALA A 140 -0.95 -6.80 -15.67
C ALA A 140 -1.57 -8.02 -14.98
N LEU A 141 -2.56 -8.62 -15.63
CA LEU A 141 -3.32 -9.76 -15.11
C LEU A 141 -3.17 -10.98 -16.02
N ILE A 142 -3.01 -12.16 -15.41
CA ILE A 142 -3.15 -13.46 -16.09
C ILE A 142 -4.32 -14.19 -15.46
N LEU A 143 -5.37 -14.41 -16.26
CA LEU A 143 -6.60 -15.04 -15.81
C LEU A 143 -6.64 -16.51 -16.28
N LYS A 144 -7.03 -17.44 -15.40
CA LYS A 144 -7.62 -18.73 -15.79
C LYS A 144 -8.81 -18.52 -16.72
N LYS A 145 -8.96 -19.48 -17.63
CA LYS A 145 -9.96 -19.53 -18.69
C LYS A 145 -11.25 -20.26 -18.27
N GLU A 146 -11.71 -20.01 -17.05
CA GLU A 146 -12.91 -20.64 -16.48
C GLU A 146 -14.00 -19.60 -16.20
N ARG A 147 -15.27 -19.98 -16.31
CA ARG A 147 -16.40 -19.12 -15.94
C ARG A 147 -16.71 -19.29 -14.46
N ILE A 148 -17.19 -18.22 -13.83
CA ILE A 148 -17.51 -18.20 -12.40
C ILE A 148 -19.01 -18.39 -12.23
N GLN A 149 -19.40 -19.43 -11.48
CA GLN A 149 -20.79 -19.70 -11.14
C GLN A 149 -21.26 -18.78 -10.01
N LEU A 150 -22.37 -18.08 -10.21
CA LEU A 150 -22.96 -17.15 -9.27
C LEU A 150 -24.12 -17.81 -8.50
N ASN A 151 -24.23 -17.47 -7.22
CA ASN A 151 -25.36 -17.83 -6.36
C ASN A 151 -25.66 -19.34 -6.31
N GLN A 152 -24.61 -20.17 -6.42
CA GLN A 152 -24.70 -21.62 -6.54
C GLN A 152 -25.57 -22.25 -5.44
N GLY A 153 -26.37 -23.24 -5.83
CA GLY A 153 -27.16 -24.05 -4.90
C GLY A 153 -28.42 -23.38 -4.34
N ARG A 154 -28.88 -22.27 -4.95
CA ARG A 154 -30.10 -21.55 -4.55
C ARG A 154 -31.24 -21.80 -5.53
N GLY A 155 -32.48 -21.81 -5.02
CA GLY A 155 -33.68 -21.96 -5.85
C GLY A 155 -33.87 -20.78 -6.80
N ARG A 156 -34.26 -21.05 -8.06
CA ARG A 156 -34.44 -20.03 -9.11
C ARG A 156 -35.77 -20.15 -9.83
N VAL A 157 -36.27 -19.00 -10.28
CA VAL A 157 -37.48 -18.89 -11.09
C VAL A 157 -37.30 -17.84 -12.17
N LYS A 158 -37.78 -18.12 -13.39
CA LYS A 158 -37.91 -17.10 -14.43
C LYS A 158 -39.30 -16.49 -14.38
N LEU A 159 -39.37 -15.17 -14.31
CA LEU A 159 -40.64 -14.42 -14.31
C LEU A 159 -40.65 -13.42 -15.46
N ARG A 160 -41.80 -13.29 -16.10
CA ARG A 160 -42.06 -12.21 -17.06
C ARG A 160 -42.46 -10.95 -16.30
N VAL A 161 -41.70 -9.87 -16.52
CA VAL A 161 -41.89 -8.58 -15.83
C VAL A 161 -42.21 -7.50 -16.85
N THR A 162 -43.32 -6.80 -16.63
CA THR A 162 -43.77 -5.71 -17.49
C THR A 162 -43.76 -4.39 -16.74
N ASN A 163 -43.21 -3.32 -17.33
CA ASN A 163 -43.33 -1.97 -16.80
C ASN A 163 -44.59 -1.28 -17.36
N ASN A 164 -45.62 -1.18 -16.52
CA ASN A 164 -46.86 -0.47 -16.85
C ASN A 164 -46.81 1.03 -16.51
N GLY A 165 -45.66 1.52 -16.04
CA GLY A 165 -45.44 2.92 -15.72
C GLY A 165 -45.09 3.76 -16.94
N ASP A 166 -45.03 5.08 -16.73
CA ASP A 166 -44.69 6.11 -17.70
C ASP A 166 -43.21 6.53 -17.66
N ARG A 167 -42.42 5.92 -16.77
CA ARG A 167 -41.00 6.22 -16.55
C ARG A 167 -40.15 4.95 -16.51
N PRO A 168 -38.85 5.06 -16.80
CA PRO A 168 -37.93 3.94 -16.65
C PRO A 168 -37.82 3.48 -15.19
N ILE A 169 -37.75 2.16 -15.00
CA ILE A 169 -37.54 1.52 -13.71
C ILE A 169 -36.29 0.65 -13.80
N GLN A 170 -35.36 0.80 -12.86
CA GLN A 170 -34.14 0.00 -12.82
C GLN A 170 -34.01 -0.69 -11.46
N VAL A 171 -33.82 -2.01 -11.49
CA VAL A 171 -33.79 -2.85 -10.29
C VAL A 171 -32.40 -3.45 -10.13
N GLY A 172 -31.74 -3.15 -9.00
CA GLY A 172 -30.41 -3.66 -8.67
C GLY A 172 -30.42 -5.11 -8.22
N SER A 173 -29.27 -5.77 -8.35
CA SER A 173 -29.12 -7.22 -8.15
C SER A 173 -29.61 -7.74 -6.80
N HIS A 174 -29.39 -6.98 -5.72
CA HIS A 174 -29.72 -7.39 -4.35
C HIS A 174 -31.05 -6.82 -3.82
N TYR A 175 -31.83 -6.15 -4.65
CA TYR A 175 -33.13 -5.63 -4.22
C TYR A 175 -34.14 -6.77 -4.05
N HIS A 176 -34.88 -6.78 -2.94
CA HIS A 176 -35.98 -7.74 -2.69
C HIS A 176 -37.04 -7.61 -3.78
N PHE A 177 -37.14 -8.59 -4.68
CA PHE A 177 -37.84 -8.38 -5.95
C PHE A 177 -39.35 -8.14 -5.76
N ILE A 178 -39.94 -8.75 -4.73
CA ILE A 178 -41.32 -8.51 -4.32
C ILE A 178 -41.60 -7.06 -3.89
N GLU A 179 -40.60 -6.32 -3.43
CA GLU A 179 -40.72 -4.92 -2.99
C GLU A 179 -40.57 -3.92 -4.14
N THR A 180 -40.34 -4.37 -5.37
CA THR A 180 -40.07 -3.47 -6.50
C THR A 180 -41.26 -2.57 -6.83
N ASN A 181 -41.02 -1.48 -7.55
CA ASN A 181 -42.01 -0.45 -7.88
C ASN A 181 -43.40 -1.03 -8.25
N HIS A 182 -44.46 -0.45 -7.69
CA HIS A 182 -45.85 -0.86 -7.89
C HIS A 182 -46.28 -0.95 -9.37
N ALA A 183 -45.65 -0.19 -10.27
CA ALA A 183 -45.91 -0.21 -11.71
C ALA A 183 -45.33 -1.44 -12.45
N LEU A 184 -44.41 -2.19 -11.83
CA LEU A 184 -43.92 -3.46 -12.38
C LEU A 184 -44.92 -4.58 -12.09
N SER A 185 -45.40 -5.20 -13.17
CA SER A 185 -46.37 -6.29 -13.14
C SER A 185 -45.70 -7.63 -13.40
N PHE A 186 -45.82 -8.54 -12.43
CA PHE A 186 -45.28 -9.90 -12.45
C PHE A 186 -45.88 -10.73 -11.30
N ASP A 187 -45.49 -12.00 -11.19
CA ASP A 187 -45.88 -12.87 -10.07
C ASP A 187 -45.11 -12.53 -8.78
N ARG A 188 -45.66 -11.56 -8.02
CA ARG A 188 -45.17 -11.16 -6.69
C ARG A 188 -45.03 -12.33 -5.71
N GLY A 189 -45.92 -13.32 -5.77
CA GLY A 189 -45.89 -14.48 -4.88
C GLY A 189 -44.65 -15.34 -5.15
N LYS A 190 -44.37 -15.64 -6.42
CA LYS A 190 -43.16 -16.37 -6.83
C LYS A 190 -41.86 -15.58 -6.60
N ALA A 191 -41.93 -14.25 -6.58
CA ALA A 191 -40.80 -13.37 -6.26
C ALA A 191 -40.53 -13.20 -4.75
N TYR A 192 -41.42 -13.67 -3.87
CA TYR A 192 -41.23 -13.59 -2.42
C TYR A 192 -39.97 -14.36 -1.99
N GLY A 193 -39.11 -13.72 -1.20
CA GLY A 193 -37.82 -14.30 -0.78
C GLY A 193 -36.75 -14.37 -1.87
N LYS A 194 -36.91 -13.64 -2.99
CA LYS A 194 -35.97 -13.67 -4.12
C LYS A 194 -35.46 -12.30 -4.53
N ARG A 195 -34.32 -12.30 -5.21
CA ARG A 195 -33.65 -11.15 -5.83
C ARG A 195 -33.22 -11.50 -7.26
N LEU A 196 -32.73 -10.53 -8.03
CA LEU A 196 -32.24 -10.81 -9.39
C LEU A 196 -31.00 -11.72 -9.33
N ASP A 197 -30.97 -12.73 -10.21
CA ASP A 197 -29.82 -13.62 -10.40
C ASP A 197 -28.87 -13.05 -11.46
N ILE A 198 -28.18 -11.98 -11.10
CA ILE A 198 -27.23 -11.26 -11.95
C ILE A 198 -25.99 -10.91 -11.12
N ALA A 199 -24.92 -10.47 -11.77
CA ALA A 199 -23.69 -10.03 -11.11
C ALA A 199 -23.96 -8.96 -10.03
N ALA A 200 -23.33 -9.12 -8.86
CA ALA A 200 -23.45 -8.18 -7.75
C ALA A 200 -23.16 -6.71 -8.16
N GLY A 201 -23.98 -5.79 -7.67
CA GLY A 201 -23.88 -4.38 -8.06
C GLY A 201 -24.38 -4.01 -9.47
N THR A 202 -24.81 -4.95 -10.31
CA THR A 202 -25.48 -4.65 -11.59
C THR A 202 -27.00 -4.50 -11.42
N ALA A 203 -27.70 -4.13 -12.51
CA ALA A 203 -29.14 -3.91 -12.49
C ALA A 203 -29.79 -4.26 -13.83
N ILE A 204 -31.09 -4.56 -13.81
CA ILE A 204 -31.93 -4.66 -15.01
C ILE A 204 -32.80 -3.41 -15.11
N ARG A 205 -32.79 -2.79 -16.29
CA ARG A 205 -33.59 -1.62 -16.62
C ARG A 205 -34.83 -2.01 -17.43
N PHE A 206 -35.95 -1.37 -17.15
CA PHE A 206 -37.24 -1.52 -17.83
C PHE A 206 -37.70 -0.14 -18.29
N GLU A 207 -37.72 0.11 -19.59
CA GLU A 207 -38.34 1.33 -20.14
C GLU A 207 -39.87 1.25 -20.03
N PRO A 208 -40.61 2.37 -20.15
CA PRO A 208 -42.07 2.36 -20.20
C PRO A 208 -42.60 1.38 -21.26
N GLY A 209 -43.45 0.44 -20.86
CA GLY A 209 -44.00 -0.59 -21.74
C GLY A 209 -43.09 -1.81 -21.99
N ASP A 210 -41.84 -1.80 -21.49
CA ASP A 210 -40.93 -2.93 -21.66
C ASP A 210 -41.50 -4.20 -21.00
N VAL A 211 -41.23 -5.33 -21.65
CA VAL A 211 -41.47 -6.67 -21.12
C VAL A 211 -40.15 -7.45 -21.18
N LYS A 212 -39.66 -7.92 -20.03
CA LYS A 212 -38.44 -8.74 -19.96
C LYS A 212 -38.67 -9.95 -19.07
N THR A 213 -38.13 -11.09 -19.49
CA THR A 213 -38.04 -12.27 -18.62
C THR A 213 -36.77 -12.16 -17.82
N VAL A 214 -36.88 -12.23 -16.49
CA VAL A 214 -35.74 -12.16 -15.57
C VAL A 214 -35.63 -13.45 -14.77
N THR A 215 -34.41 -13.88 -14.49
CA THR A 215 -34.14 -14.95 -13.54
C THR A 215 -34.01 -14.35 -12.14
N LEU A 216 -34.76 -14.90 -11.20
CA LEU A 216 -34.67 -14.58 -9.78
C LEU A 216 -34.06 -15.75 -9.02
N VAL A 217 -33.27 -15.45 -7.99
CA VAL A 217 -32.66 -16.41 -7.08
C VAL A 217 -33.05 -16.11 -5.65
N GLU A 218 -33.21 -17.16 -4.83
CA GLU A 218 -33.48 -17.00 -3.40
C GLU A 218 -32.39 -16.18 -2.67
N ILE A 219 -32.84 -15.38 -1.71
CA ILE A 219 -31.94 -14.80 -0.70
C ILE A 219 -31.39 -15.91 0.20
N ALA A 220 -30.21 -15.70 0.76
CA ALA A 220 -29.54 -16.63 1.67
C ALA A 220 -29.56 -16.13 3.12
N GLY A 221 -28.67 -16.64 3.97
CA GLY A 221 -28.55 -16.23 5.36
C GLY A 221 -29.79 -16.58 6.18
N ASN A 222 -30.23 -15.65 7.05
CA ASN A 222 -31.44 -15.83 7.87
C ASN A 222 -32.74 -15.75 7.05
N LYS A 223 -32.65 -15.51 5.73
CA LYS A 223 -33.78 -15.30 4.82
C LYS A 223 -34.80 -14.31 5.39
N ARG A 224 -34.33 -13.15 5.85
CA ARG A 224 -35.17 -12.08 6.42
C ARG A 224 -35.21 -10.89 5.47
N ILE A 225 -36.44 -10.48 5.12
CA ILE A 225 -36.68 -9.30 4.29
C ILE A 225 -36.88 -8.09 5.20
N THR A 226 -36.18 -7.01 4.89
CA THR A 226 -36.35 -5.68 5.50
C THR A 226 -36.17 -4.60 4.42
N GLY A 227 -36.64 -3.39 4.69
CA GLY A 227 -36.52 -2.27 3.76
C GLY A 227 -37.51 -2.26 2.60
N GLY A 228 -37.14 -1.59 1.52
CA GLY A 228 -37.97 -1.48 0.32
C GLY A 228 -39.24 -0.66 0.56
N ASN A 229 -40.42 -1.20 0.22
CA ASN A 229 -41.71 -0.58 0.55
C ASN A 229 -42.25 -1.03 1.92
N GLY A 230 -41.54 -1.92 2.63
CA GLY A 230 -41.91 -2.42 3.95
C GLY A 230 -43.17 -3.31 3.94
N LEU A 231 -43.43 -4.03 2.85
CA LEU A 231 -44.69 -4.76 2.64
C LEU A 231 -44.55 -6.27 2.84
N ALA A 232 -43.35 -6.81 2.66
CA ALA A 232 -43.00 -8.22 2.81
C ALA A 232 -41.99 -8.46 3.94
N SER A 233 -41.88 -7.52 4.88
CA SER A 233 -40.88 -7.57 5.96
C SER A 233 -41.10 -8.75 6.92
N GLY A 234 -39.98 -9.31 7.38
CA GLY A 234 -39.94 -10.44 8.32
C GLY A 234 -39.10 -11.60 7.81
N VAL A 235 -39.03 -12.67 8.62
CA VAL A 235 -38.44 -13.94 8.19
C VAL A 235 -39.32 -14.52 7.08
N LEU A 236 -38.69 -15.06 6.04
CA LEU A 236 -39.36 -15.71 4.93
C LEU A 236 -40.24 -16.86 5.44
N ASP A 237 -41.55 -16.69 5.28
CA ASP A 237 -42.56 -17.70 5.61
C ASP A 237 -43.52 -17.84 4.44
N LEU A 238 -43.35 -18.91 3.66
CA LEU A 238 -44.16 -19.16 2.46
C LEU A 238 -45.66 -19.30 2.78
N GLY A 239 -46.04 -19.60 4.03
CA GLY A 239 -47.44 -19.61 4.47
C GLY A 239 -48.10 -18.23 4.47
N ARG A 240 -47.31 -17.15 4.50
CA ARG A 240 -47.79 -15.75 4.47
C ARG A 240 -47.84 -15.17 3.05
N THR A 241 -47.45 -15.92 2.02
CA THR A 241 -47.35 -15.42 0.65
C THR A 241 -48.65 -14.78 0.17
N ASP A 242 -49.79 -15.47 0.33
CA ASP A 242 -51.08 -14.97 -0.11
C ASP A 242 -51.54 -13.73 0.67
N GLU A 243 -51.23 -13.66 1.96
CA GLU A 243 -51.51 -12.49 2.80
C GLU A 243 -50.72 -11.27 2.31
N ILE A 244 -49.41 -11.44 2.09
CA ILE A 244 -48.50 -10.39 1.62
C ILE A 244 -48.93 -9.91 0.23
N VAL A 245 -49.21 -10.82 -0.70
CA VAL A 245 -49.67 -10.47 -2.06
C VAL A 245 -51.00 -9.73 -2.03
N ARG A 246 -51.97 -10.17 -1.21
CA ARG A 246 -53.23 -9.42 -1.03
C ARG A 246 -52.97 -8.00 -0.51
N GLY A 247 -52.09 -7.85 0.47
CA GLY A 247 -51.70 -6.54 1.00
C GLY A 247 -51.03 -5.63 -0.05
N LEU A 248 -50.16 -6.20 -0.89
CA LEU A 248 -49.53 -5.51 -2.03
C LEU A 248 -50.58 -5.01 -3.05
N VAL A 249 -51.50 -5.88 -3.46
CA VAL A 249 -52.56 -5.54 -4.42
C VAL A 249 -53.49 -4.47 -3.86
N GLN A 250 -53.84 -4.53 -2.56
CA GLN A 250 -54.63 -3.49 -1.89
C GLN A 250 -53.94 -2.12 -1.91
N ARG A 251 -52.60 -2.09 -1.96
CA ARG A 251 -51.78 -0.88 -2.09
C ARG A 251 -51.40 -0.56 -3.54
N ALA A 252 -52.12 -1.13 -4.51
CA ALA A 252 -51.94 -0.92 -5.95
C ALA A 252 -50.59 -1.39 -6.52
N PHE A 253 -49.93 -2.36 -5.90
CA PHE A 253 -48.80 -3.05 -6.51
C PHE A 253 -49.31 -4.04 -7.56
N ALA A 254 -48.87 -3.87 -8.80
CA ALA A 254 -49.27 -4.74 -9.89
C ALA A 254 -48.80 -6.18 -9.62
N HIS A 255 -49.72 -7.12 -9.82
CA HIS A 255 -49.51 -8.55 -9.67
C HIS A 255 -50.25 -9.29 -10.79
N VAL A 256 -49.52 -10.17 -11.47
CA VAL A 256 -50.09 -11.10 -12.46
C VAL A 256 -49.58 -12.49 -12.11
N PRO A 257 -50.45 -13.41 -11.66
CA PRO A 257 -50.06 -14.79 -11.41
C PRO A 257 -49.47 -15.46 -12.65
N GLU A 258 -48.40 -16.23 -12.48
CA GLU A 258 -47.75 -16.98 -13.56
C GLU A 258 -47.59 -18.46 -13.14
N PRO A 259 -48.67 -19.26 -13.11
CA PRO A 259 -48.63 -20.65 -12.62
C PRO A 259 -47.57 -21.51 -13.31
N GLY A 260 -47.36 -21.30 -14.61
CA GLY A 260 -46.36 -21.99 -15.43
C GLY A 260 -44.94 -21.40 -15.42
N ALA A 261 -44.62 -20.46 -14.50
CA ALA A 261 -43.27 -19.90 -14.40
C ALA A 261 -42.21 -21.00 -14.26
N LEU A 262 -41.16 -20.91 -15.06
CA LEU A 262 -40.14 -21.94 -15.19
C LEU A 262 -39.20 -21.92 -13.96
N GLU A 263 -39.18 -23.01 -13.21
CA GLU A 263 -38.11 -23.29 -12.26
C GLU A 263 -36.82 -23.59 -13.01
N VAL A 264 -35.71 -22.99 -12.58
CA VAL A 264 -34.42 -23.11 -13.26
C VAL A 264 -33.45 -23.85 -12.36
N GLY A 265 -32.97 -25.00 -12.81
CA GLY A 265 -31.94 -25.76 -12.10
C GLY A 265 -30.50 -25.33 -12.43
N GLU A 266 -30.30 -24.63 -13.56
CA GLU A 266 -28.99 -24.17 -14.01
C GLU A 266 -28.53 -22.92 -13.24
N ASP A 267 -27.25 -22.88 -12.87
CA ASP A 267 -26.63 -21.72 -12.23
C ASP A 267 -26.36 -20.61 -13.25
N THR A 268 -26.51 -19.34 -12.84
CA THR A 268 -26.06 -18.20 -13.65
C THR A 268 -24.55 -18.06 -13.53
N ASP A 269 -23.86 -17.81 -14.63
CA ASP A 269 -22.40 -17.63 -14.62
C ASP A 269 -21.95 -16.26 -15.16
N ILE A 270 -20.67 -15.96 -14.96
CA ILE A 270 -20.01 -14.77 -15.50
C ILE A 270 -18.62 -15.13 -16.05
N GLY A 271 -18.20 -14.46 -17.13
CA GLY A 271 -16.84 -14.58 -17.64
C GLY A 271 -15.82 -14.01 -16.65
N ARG A 272 -14.64 -14.61 -16.56
CA ARG A 272 -13.61 -14.24 -15.57
C ARG A 272 -13.13 -12.80 -15.76
N GLU A 273 -12.95 -12.35 -16.99
CA GLU A 273 -12.57 -10.97 -17.33
C GLU A 273 -13.62 -9.98 -16.81
N ALA A 274 -14.90 -10.28 -17.02
CA ALA A 274 -16.00 -9.44 -16.54
C ALA A 274 -16.06 -9.42 -15.01
N TYR A 275 -15.83 -10.56 -14.35
CA TYR A 275 -15.74 -10.63 -12.89
C TYR A 275 -14.61 -9.74 -12.35
N VAL A 276 -13.40 -9.92 -12.88
CA VAL A 276 -12.22 -9.18 -12.42
C VAL A 276 -12.34 -7.69 -12.68
N SER A 277 -12.96 -7.28 -13.80
CA SER A 277 -13.25 -5.87 -14.09
C SER A 277 -14.16 -5.21 -13.03
N MET A 278 -14.98 -6.01 -12.34
CA MET A 278 -15.96 -5.53 -11.36
C MET A 278 -15.50 -5.66 -9.92
N TYR A 279 -14.82 -6.74 -9.56
CA TYR A 279 -14.49 -7.07 -8.16
C TYR A 279 -13.00 -7.27 -7.92
N GLY A 280 -12.16 -7.16 -8.95
CA GLY A 280 -10.74 -7.54 -8.89
C GLY A 280 -10.52 -9.05 -8.98
N PRO A 281 -9.24 -9.47 -9.00
CA PRO A 281 -8.84 -10.87 -9.19
C PRO A 281 -9.38 -11.79 -8.08
N THR A 282 -9.50 -13.07 -8.39
CA THR A 282 -9.92 -14.16 -7.48
C THR A 282 -9.02 -15.39 -7.66
N VAL A 283 -9.32 -16.50 -6.97
CA VAL A 283 -8.43 -17.66 -6.82
C VAL A 283 -7.79 -18.12 -8.13
N GLY A 284 -6.46 -18.15 -8.15
CA GLY A 284 -5.65 -18.57 -9.29
C GLY A 284 -5.47 -17.52 -10.39
N ASP A 285 -6.03 -16.32 -10.25
CA ASP A 285 -5.58 -15.16 -11.02
C ASP A 285 -4.18 -14.75 -10.60
N LYS A 286 -3.38 -14.31 -11.57
CA LYS A 286 -2.09 -13.69 -11.30
C LYS A 286 -2.11 -12.20 -11.57
N VAL A 287 -1.39 -11.45 -10.74
CA VAL A 287 -1.26 -10.00 -10.81
C VAL A 287 0.21 -9.63 -10.79
N ARG A 288 0.64 -8.79 -11.74
CA ARG A 288 1.98 -8.23 -11.75
C ARG A 288 2.09 -7.10 -10.73
N LEU A 289 3.18 -7.05 -9.98
CA LEU A 289 3.40 -6.00 -8.97
C LEU A 289 4.12 -4.80 -9.61
N GLY A 290 3.41 -3.70 -9.84
CA GLY A 290 3.97 -2.55 -10.56
C GLY A 290 4.53 -2.98 -11.92
N ASP A 291 5.67 -2.44 -12.29
CA ASP A 291 6.45 -2.79 -13.50
C ASP A 291 7.57 -3.79 -13.21
N THR A 292 7.52 -4.48 -12.07
CA THR A 292 8.55 -5.46 -11.65
C THR A 292 8.43 -6.79 -12.38
N ALA A 293 9.43 -7.66 -12.28
CA ALA A 293 9.32 -9.03 -12.77
C ALA A 293 8.37 -9.92 -11.93
N LEU A 294 7.82 -9.43 -10.81
CA LEU A 294 7.10 -10.24 -9.83
C LEU A 294 5.62 -10.40 -10.17
N TRP A 295 5.14 -11.64 -10.05
CA TRP A 295 3.75 -12.05 -10.26
C TRP A 295 3.24 -12.77 -9.02
N ILE A 296 2.16 -12.25 -8.45
CA ILE A 296 1.47 -12.90 -7.33
C ILE A 296 0.26 -13.66 -7.84
N GLU A 297 -0.09 -14.77 -7.20
CA GLU A 297 -1.31 -15.53 -7.46
C GLU A 297 -2.24 -15.49 -6.26
N VAL A 298 -3.54 -15.30 -6.49
CA VAL A 298 -4.55 -15.31 -5.42
C VAL A 298 -4.72 -16.73 -4.87
N GLU A 299 -4.33 -16.94 -3.62
CA GLU A 299 -4.28 -18.27 -2.99
C GLU A 299 -5.64 -18.75 -2.52
N ARG A 300 -6.49 -17.82 -2.08
CA ARG A 300 -7.85 -18.07 -1.60
C ARG A 300 -8.70 -16.81 -1.73
N ASP A 301 -10.02 -17.00 -1.78
CA ASP A 301 -11.01 -15.92 -1.78
C ASP A 301 -12.08 -16.28 -0.75
N SER A 302 -12.40 -15.31 0.12
CA SER A 302 -13.42 -15.49 1.17
C SER A 302 -14.84 -15.24 0.67
N THR A 303 -15.00 -14.73 -0.56
CA THR A 303 -16.31 -14.35 -1.11
C THR A 303 -17.22 -15.56 -1.35
N VAL A 304 -18.51 -15.26 -1.52
CA VAL A 304 -19.48 -16.17 -2.12
C VAL A 304 -19.90 -15.53 -3.44
N TYR A 305 -19.56 -16.16 -4.56
CA TYR A 305 -19.76 -15.54 -5.87
C TYR A 305 -21.23 -15.17 -6.13
N GLY A 306 -21.47 -13.90 -6.43
CA GLY A 306 -22.80 -13.30 -6.59
C GLY A 306 -23.34 -12.56 -5.35
N ASP A 307 -22.68 -12.69 -4.19
CA ASP A 307 -22.93 -11.93 -2.95
C ASP A 307 -21.77 -10.94 -2.64
N GLU A 308 -20.98 -10.54 -3.64
CA GLU A 308 -19.92 -9.53 -3.46
C GLU A 308 -20.51 -8.22 -2.94
N VAL A 309 -19.88 -7.65 -1.91
CA VAL A 309 -20.31 -6.38 -1.34
C VAL A 309 -19.70 -5.24 -2.15
N LYS A 310 -20.58 -4.44 -2.77
CA LYS A 310 -20.19 -3.33 -3.65
C LYS A 310 -21.06 -2.11 -3.39
N PHE A 311 -20.43 -0.97 -3.16
CA PHE A 311 -21.10 0.30 -2.84
C PHE A 311 -21.38 1.16 -4.09
N GLY A 312 -22.53 1.82 -4.12
CA GLY A 312 -22.91 2.80 -5.13
C GLY A 312 -24.40 2.78 -5.50
N GLY A 313 -24.81 3.70 -6.37
CA GLY A 313 -26.18 3.82 -6.85
C GLY A 313 -26.71 2.51 -7.45
N GLY A 314 -27.74 1.94 -6.85
CA GLY A 314 -28.37 0.69 -7.29
C GLY A 314 -27.57 -0.60 -7.01
N LYS A 315 -26.46 -0.54 -6.25
CA LYS A 315 -25.58 -1.70 -6.01
C LYS A 315 -25.99 -2.54 -4.79
N THR A 316 -25.04 -3.30 -4.25
CA THR A 316 -25.26 -4.31 -3.20
C THR A 316 -25.41 -3.69 -1.80
N ILE A 317 -24.51 -2.79 -1.39
CA ILE A 317 -24.52 -2.20 -0.04
C ILE A 317 -25.59 -1.10 0.01
N ARG A 318 -26.81 -1.53 0.34
CA ARG A 318 -28.00 -0.70 0.55
C ARG A 318 -28.87 -1.33 1.62
N GLU A 319 -29.68 -0.49 2.25
CA GLU A 319 -30.59 -0.85 3.36
C GLU A 319 -31.43 -2.11 3.03
N GLY A 320 -31.43 -3.08 3.96
CA GLY A 320 -32.15 -4.35 3.83
C GLY A 320 -31.54 -5.35 2.86
N MET A 321 -30.49 -4.95 2.12
CA MET A 321 -29.81 -5.73 1.09
C MET A 321 -28.44 -6.16 1.62
N GLY A 322 -27.32 -5.67 1.06
CA GLY A 322 -25.99 -5.88 1.64
C GLY A 322 -25.71 -5.10 2.91
N GLN A 323 -26.54 -4.10 3.26
CA GLN A 323 -26.50 -3.40 4.55
C GLN A 323 -27.64 -3.90 5.45
N ALA A 324 -27.29 -4.46 6.59
CA ALA A 324 -28.23 -4.94 7.60
C ALA A 324 -29.00 -3.78 8.26
N THR A 325 -30.19 -4.10 8.78
CA THR A 325 -31.14 -3.13 9.34
C THR A 325 -31.34 -3.37 10.83
N GLY A 326 -31.73 -2.33 11.58
CA GLY A 326 -32.04 -2.45 13.00
C GLY A 326 -30.83 -2.73 13.92
N LEU A 327 -29.60 -2.57 13.43
CA LEU A 327 -28.38 -2.77 14.22
C LEU A 327 -27.93 -1.47 14.89
N SER A 328 -27.40 -1.59 16.11
CA SER A 328 -26.66 -0.51 16.76
C SER A 328 -25.30 -0.32 16.10
N TYR A 329 -24.72 0.88 16.19
CA TYR A 329 -23.32 1.10 15.84
C TYR A 329 -22.37 0.17 16.63
N LYS A 330 -22.79 -0.35 17.79
CA LYS A 330 -22.04 -1.35 18.58
C LYS A 330 -21.97 -2.73 17.92
N ASP A 331 -22.89 -3.05 17.04
CA ASP A 331 -23.00 -4.37 16.39
C ASP A 331 -22.60 -4.33 14.91
N ALA A 332 -22.46 -3.13 14.34
CA ALA A 332 -21.99 -2.90 12.96
C ALA A 332 -20.50 -2.54 12.92
N LEU A 333 -19.86 -2.72 11.76
CA LEU A 333 -18.53 -2.18 11.50
C LEU A 333 -18.55 -0.64 11.47
N ASP A 334 -17.42 -0.01 11.81
CA ASP A 334 -17.24 1.44 11.55
C ASP A 334 -16.82 1.66 10.09
N LEU A 335 -15.99 0.78 9.56
CA LEU A 335 -15.50 0.79 8.18
C LEU A 335 -15.43 -0.64 7.64
N VAL A 336 -15.78 -0.82 6.38
CA VAL A 336 -15.47 -2.02 5.59
C VAL A 336 -14.63 -1.64 4.36
N ILE A 337 -13.54 -2.37 4.14
CA ILE A 337 -12.80 -2.35 2.88
C ILE A 337 -13.27 -3.55 2.06
N THR A 338 -13.95 -3.32 0.95
CA THR A 338 -14.60 -4.37 0.17
C THR A 338 -13.67 -4.97 -0.86
N ASN A 339 -13.73 -6.29 -1.08
CA ASN A 339 -13.05 -6.96 -2.20
C ASN A 339 -11.54 -6.65 -2.29
N ALA A 340 -10.82 -6.60 -1.17
CA ALA A 340 -9.39 -6.29 -1.14
C ALA A 340 -8.53 -7.50 -1.53
N LEU A 341 -7.58 -7.32 -2.47
CA LEU A 341 -6.49 -8.28 -2.65
C LEU A 341 -5.42 -8.01 -1.59
N ILE A 342 -5.42 -8.80 -0.52
CA ILE A 342 -4.48 -8.67 0.58
C ILE A 342 -3.15 -9.31 0.19
N VAL A 343 -2.06 -8.56 0.30
CA VAL A 343 -0.69 -9.05 0.19
C VAL A 343 -0.03 -8.83 1.55
N ASP A 344 0.22 -9.93 2.25
CA ASP A 344 0.79 -9.94 3.59
C ASP A 344 1.75 -11.13 3.73
N TRP A 345 2.64 -11.10 4.71
CA TRP A 345 3.56 -12.22 4.97
C TRP A 345 2.80 -13.52 5.27
N SER A 346 1.59 -13.42 5.83
CA SER A 346 0.74 -14.58 6.17
C SER A 346 0.04 -15.20 4.95
N GLY A 347 -0.05 -14.50 3.82
CA GLY A 347 -0.79 -14.97 2.64
C GLY A 347 -1.07 -13.90 1.59
N ILE A 348 -1.43 -14.38 0.39
CA ILE A 348 -1.90 -13.53 -0.71
C ILE A 348 -3.31 -13.96 -1.07
N TYR A 349 -4.32 -13.19 -0.64
CA TYR A 349 -5.70 -13.65 -0.69
C TYR A 349 -6.72 -12.52 -0.80
N LYS A 350 -7.92 -12.87 -1.25
CA LYS A 350 -9.03 -11.96 -1.47
C LYS A 350 -10.03 -12.01 -0.31
N ALA A 351 -10.35 -10.87 0.28
CA ALA A 351 -11.32 -10.77 1.36
C ALA A 351 -11.85 -9.33 1.53
N ASP A 352 -12.95 -9.20 2.26
CA ASP A 352 -13.34 -7.93 2.89
C ASP A 352 -12.62 -7.76 4.23
N ILE A 353 -12.27 -6.53 4.58
CA ILE A 353 -11.63 -6.17 5.87
C ILE A 353 -12.60 -5.31 6.66
N GLY A 354 -12.97 -5.74 7.86
CA GLY A 354 -13.82 -4.98 8.78
C GLY A 354 -13.00 -4.30 9.86
N VAL A 355 -13.26 -3.02 10.06
CA VAL A 355 -12.61 -2.18 11.07
C VAL A 355 -13.64 -1.66 12.07
N LYS A 356 -13.25 -1.68 13.35
CA LYS A 356 -14.02 -1.12 14.45
C LYS A 356 -13.09 -0.56 15.52
N ASP A 357 -13.39 0.64 16.01
CA ASP A 357 -12.58 1.37 16.99
C ASP A 357 -11.09 1.45 16.58
N GLY A 358 -10.86 1.58 15.26
CA GLY A 358 -9.53 1.65 14.65
C GLY A 358 -8.75 0.34 14.57
N VAL A 359 -9.36 -0.79 14.94
CA VAL A 359 -8.77 -2.14 14.95
C VAL A 359 -9.42 -3.00 13.87
N ILE A 360 -8.65 -3.88 13.25
CA ILE A 360 -9.17 -4.91 12.34
C ILE A 360 -9.92 -5.95 13.18
N VAL A 361 -11.23 -6.06 13.02
CA VAL A 361 -12.09 -6.99 13.80
C VAL A 361 -12.53 -8.21 13.01
N GLY A 362 -12.34 -8.19 11.68
CA GLY A 362 -12.62 -9.34 10.83
C GLY A 362 -11.92 -9.22 9.48
N ILE A 363 -11.58 -10.37 8.91
CA ILE A 363 -11.11 -10.52 7.54
C ILE A 363 -11.85 -11.73 6.97
N GLY A 364 -12.61 -11.54 5.91
CA GLY A 364 -13.46 -12.61 5.39
C GLY A 364 -14.55 -12.08 4.45
N LYS A 365 -15.78 -12.56 4.63
CA LYS A 365 -16.95 -12.11 3.86
C LYS A 365 -17.82 -11.18 4.69
N ALA A 366 -17.92 -9.93 4.27
CA ALA A 366 -18.77 -8.93 4.87
C ALA A 366 -20.18 -8.89 4.24
N GLY A 367 -21.09 -8.16 4.86
CA GLY A 367 -22.41 -7.88 4.30
C GLY A 367 -23.52 -7.98 5.33
N ASN A 368 -24.67 -8.50 4.89
CA ASN A 368 -25.85 -8.64 5.72
C ASN A 368 -26.19 -10.12 5.92
N PRO A 369 -26.09 -10.66 7.16
CA PRO A 369 -26.38 -12.07 7.44
C PRO A 369 -27.86 -12.44 7.20
N ASP A 370 -28.75 -11.46 7.04
CA ASP A 370 -30.17 -11.74 6.78
C ASP A 370 -30.46 -12.21 5.35
N VAL A 371 -29.60 -11.87 4.39
CA VAL A 371 -29.88 -12.10 2.96
C VAL A 371 -28.71 -12.69 2.18
N MET A 372 -27.51 -12.73 2.78
CA MET A 372 -26.28 -13.25 2.16
C MET A 372 -25.79 -14.50 2.88
N ALA A 373 -25.15 -15.39 2.12
CA ALA A 373 -24.53 -16.58 2.69
C ALA A 373 -23.18 -16.22 3.35
N SER A 374 -22.84 -16.94 4.42
CA SER A 374 -21.49 -16.96 5.01
C SER A 374 -20.94 -15.61 5.49
N VAL A 375 -21.80 -14.63 5.83
CA VAL A 375 -21.36 -13.37 6.43
C VAL A 375 -20.81 -13.65 7.83
N SER A 376 -19.58 -13.22 8.10
CA SER A 376 -19.00 -13.34 9.44
C SER A 376 -19.79 -12.45 10.42
N PRO A 377 -20.08 -12.93 11.66
CA PRO A 377 -20.69 -12.09 12.69
C PRO A 377 -19.88 -10.83 13.03
N SER A 378 -18.57 -10.83 12.79
CA SER A 378 -17.71 -9.66 12.98
C SER A 378 -17.64 -8.72 11.77
N LEU A 379 -18.31 -9.05 10.65
CA LEU A 379 -18.23 -8.32 9.38
C LEU A 379 -19.61 -7.83 8.90
N VAL A 380 -20.49 -7.52 9.84
CA VAL A 380 -21.83 -7.05 9.51
C VAL A 380 -21.77 -5.55 9.14
N ILE A 381 -22.25 -5.24 7.94
CA ILE A 381 -22.37 -3.87 7.44
C ILE A 381 -23.71 -3.32 7.91
N GLY A 382 -23.69 -2.24 8.68
CA GLY A 382 -24.89 -1.56 9.20
C GLY A 382 -24.98 -0.11 8.71
N SER A 383 -25.94 0.64 9.25
CA SER A 383 -26.14 2.05 8.88
C SER A 383 -25.02 2.99 9.35
N SER A 384 -24.15 2.54 10.26
CA SER A 384 -23.00 3.29 10.79
C SER A 384 -21.67 2.89 10.16
N THR A 385 -21.69 2.06 9.11
CA THR A 385 -20.49 1.54 8.45
C THR A 385 -20.14 2.37 7.22
N GLU A 386 -18.94 2.95 7.20
CA GLU A 386 -18.33 3.56 6.01
C GLU A 386 -17.77 2.48 5.07
N VAL A 387 -17.60 2.79 3.79
CA VAL A 387 -17.09 1.87 2.77
C VAL A 387 -15.88 2.45 2.05
N ILE A 388 -14.80 1.68 2.01
CA ILE A 388 -13.70 1.87 1.05
C ILE A 388 -13.76 0.76 0.01
N ALA A 389 -13.83 1.13 -1.26
CA ALA A 389 -13.83 0.18 -2.37
C ALA A 389 -12.41 -0.36 -2.60
N GLY A 390 -12.15 -1.58 -2.15
CA GLY A 390 -10.89 -2.29 -2.37
C GLY A 390 -10.87 -3.13 -3.65
N GLU A 391 -11.99 -3.26 -4.37
CA GLU A 391 -12.01 -3.96 -5.65
C GLU A 391 -10.96 -3.39 -6.62
N LYS A 392 -10.14 -4.28 -7.19
CA LYS A 392 -9.01 -3.95 -8.08
C LYS A 392 -7.84 -3.24 -7.38
N LEU A 393 -7.83 -3.14 -6.06
CA LEU A 393 -6.71 -2.64 -5.27
C LEU A 393 -6.03 -3.79 -4.50
N ILE A 394 -4.73 -3.64 -4.32
CA ILE A 394 -3.94 -4.42 -3.38
C ILE A 394 -3.95 -3.71 -2.02
N VAL A 395 -4.09 -4.45 -0.93
CA VAL A 395 -4.00 -3.94 0.43
C VAL A 395 -2.83 -4.60 1.15
N THR A 396 -1.97 -3.79 1.76
CA THR A 396 -0.87 -4.25 2.61
C THR A 396 -1.00 -3.65 4.00
N ALA A 397 -0.28 -4.20 4.98
CA ALA A 397 0.01 -3.46 6.20
C ALA A 397 0.82 -2.20 5.85
N GLY A 398 0.69 -1.16 6.65
CA GLY A 398 1.58 0.00 6.57
C GLY A 398 3.02 -0.39 6.91
N ALA A 399 3.97 0.18 6.17
CA ALA A 399 5.38 -0.11 6.38
C ALA A 399 5.87 0.43 7.73
N ILE A 400 6.89 -0.24 8.27
CA ILE A 400 7.55 0.08 9.53
C ILE A 400 9.02 0.31 9.20
N ASP A 401 9.45 1.56 9.32
CA ASP A 401 10.85 1.91 9.14
C ASP A 401 11.56 1.92 10.49
N ALA A 402 12.47 0.97 10.65
CA ALA A 402 13.15 0.70 11.91
C ALA A 402 14.54 1.34 12.04
N HIS A 403 14.94 2.24 11.13
CA HIS A 403 16.20 2.97 11.24
C HIS A 403 16.02 4.45 10.85
N ILE A 404 15.28 5.19 11.69
CA ILE A 404 14.95 6.60 11.46
C ILE A 404 15.87 7.55 12.23
N HIS A 405 16.54 8.44 11.50
CA HIS A 405 17.15 9.64 12.06
C HIS A 405 16.14 10.79 12.02
N TYR A 406 15.64 11.21 13.18
CA TYR A 406 14.68 12.34 13.27
C TYR A 406 15.37 13.69 13.09
N ILE A 407 15.90 13.93 11.88
CA ILE A 407 16.64 15.13 11.47
C ILE A 407 15.68 16.27 11.15
N CYS A 408 14.58 15.99 10.44
CA CYS A 408 13.56 16.99 10.14
C CYS A 408 12.13 16.40 10.12
N PRO A 409 11.10 17.21 10.42
CA PRO A 409 9.71 16.73 10.44
C PRO A 409 9.14 16.38 9.06
N GLN A 410 9.69 16.94 7.98
CA GLN A 410 9.24 16.70 6.60
C GLN A 410 9.33 15.22 6.21
N GLN A 411 10.22 14.46 6.84
CA GLN A 411 10.34 13.03 6.63
C GLN A 411 9.04 12.27 6.90
N VAL A 412 8.18 12.75 7.80
CA VAL A 412 6.88 12.11 8.11
C VAL A 412 5.93 12.17 6.91
N GLU A 413 5.92 13.29 6.18
CA GLU A 413 5.11 13.43 4.97
C GLU A 413 5.60 12.47 3.88
N GLU A 414 6.93 12.38 3.69
CA GLU A 414 7.51 11.47 2.69
C GLU A 414 7.37 9.98 3.06
N ALA A 415 7.45 9.66 4.34
CA ALA A 415 7.18 8.33 4.85
C ALA A 415 5.72 7.94 4.56
N LEU A 416 4.76 8.80 4.89
CA LEU A 416 3.33 8.54 4.62
C LEU A 416 3.04 8.46 3.12
N ALA A 417 3.62 9.36 2.32
CA ALA A 417 3.43 9.36 0.88
C ALA A 417 3.93 8.09 0.20
N SER A 418 4.88 7.38 0.82
CA SER A 418 5.42 6.10 0.34
C SER A 418 4.81 4.85 1.02
N GLY A 419 3.86 5.02 1.95
CA GLY A 419 3.14 3.92 2.62
C GLY A 419 3.69 3.49 3.98
N THR A 420 4.61 4.25 4.58
CA THR A 420 5.10 4.03 5.95
C THR A 420 4.14 4.60 6.98
N THR A 421 3.85 3.83 8.03
CA THR A 421 2.89 4.20 9.10
C THR A 421 3.47 4.10 10.51
N THR A 422 4.69 3.55 10.63
CA THR A 422 5.46 3.51 11.88
C THR A 422 6.92 3.89 11.64
N MET A 423 7.45 4.77 12.47
CA MET A 423 8.85 5.21 12.47
C MET A 423 9.51 4.84 13.81
N ILE A 424 10.66 4.17 13.74
CA ILE A 424 11.45 3.76 14.92
C ILE A 424 12.89 4.23 14.72
N GLY A 425 13.43 4.93 15.71
CA GLY A 425 14.79 5.46 15.66
C GLY A 425 14.98 6.60 16.65
N GLY A 426 15.89 7.53 16.42
CA GLY A 426 16.22 8.57 17.41
C GLY A 426 16.70 9.86 16.76
N GLY A 427 16.61 10.96 17.50
CA GLY A 427 17.02 12.26 17.01
C GLY A 427 16.35 13.44 17.71
N THR A 428 16.87 14.63 17.44
CA THR A 428 16.43 15.89 18.09
C THR A 428 16.34 17.06 17.12
N GLY A 429 16.27 16.79 15.81
CA GLY A 429 16.49 17.77 14.75
C GLY A 429 17.89 17.66 14.14
N PRO A 430 18.33 18.64 13.31
CA PRO A 430 19.53 18.53 12.49
C PRO A 430 20.83 18.86 13.28
N SER A 431 21.00 18.23 14.44
CA SER A 431 22.24 18.30 15.22
C SER A 431 23.27 17.30 14.68
N ALA A 432 24.56 17.56 14.87
CA ALA A 432 25.61 16.62 14.46
C ALA A 432 25.36 15.19 14.99
N GLY A 433 24.96 15.07 16.26
CA GLY A 433 24.65 13.77 16.85
C GLY A 433 23.47 13.06 16.20
N THR A 434 22.43 13.78 15.77
CA THR A 434 21.26 13.18 15.07
C THR A 434 21.52 12.93 13.59
N ASN A 435 22.31 13.79 12.94
CA ASN A 435 22.75 13.59 11.55
C ASN A 435 23.60 12.33 11.42
N ALA A 436 24.31 11.95 12.47
CA ALA A 436 25.14 10.73 12.51
C ALA A 436 24.45 9.53 13.17
N THR A 437 23.58 9.73 14.17
CA THR A 437 23.11 8.61 15.02
C THR A 437 21.62 8.69 15.36
N THR A 438 20.96 7.53 15.39
CA THR A 438 19.58 7.35 15.86
C THR A 438 19.44 7.42 17.39
N CYS A 439 19.85 8.55 17.98
CA CYS A 439 19.81 8.76 19.42
C CYS A 439 18.98 10.00 19.81
N THR A 440 17.99 9.81 20.69
CA THR A 440 17.35 10.88 21.47
C THR A 440 17.94 10.84 22.88
N PRO A 441 18.96 11.66 23.20
CA PRO A 441 19.95 11.30 24.21
C PRO A 441 19.58 11.62 25.67
N SER A 442 18.62 12.50 25.93
CA SER A 442 18.31 12.94 27.30
C SER A 442 16.80 12.96 27.57
N PRO A 443 16.36 12.80 28.84
CA PRO A 443 14.95 12.92 29.21
C PRO A 443 14.29 14.23 28.76
N PHE A 444 15.06 15.32 28.77
CA PHE A 444 14.63 16.62 28.26
C PHE A 444 14.22 16.55 26.77
N TYR A 445 15.09 15.99 25.92
CA TYR A 445 14.79 15.86 24.50
C TYR A 445 13.74 14.79 24.21
N MET A 446 13.73 13.69 24.97
CA MET A 446 12.70 12.65 24.84
C MET A 446 11.29 13.22 25.00
N ARG A 447 11.08 14.04 26.04
CA ARG A 447 9.81 14.75 26.25
C ARG A 447 9.46 15.63 25.06
N HIS A 448 10.41 16.42 24.55
CA HIS A 448 10.17 17.30 23.42
C HIS A 448 9.80 16.55 22.14
N MET A 449 10.47 15.43 21.84
CA MET A 449 10.20 14.63 20.65
C MET A 449 8.83 13.93 20.71
N LEU A 450 8.47 13.39 21.87
CA LEU A 450 7.14 12.82 22.11
C LEU A 450 6.04 13.88 21.97
N GLN A 451 6.23 15.08 22.52
CA GLN A 451 5.27 16.18 22.37
C GLN A 451 5.19 16.71 20.92
N ALA A 452 6.33 16.83 20.23
CA ALA A 452 6.38 17.33 18.86
C ALA A 452 5.66 16.40 17.87
N THR A 453 5.64 15.09 18.16
CA THR A 453 5.03 14.07 17.32
C THR A 453 3.62 13.67 17.74
N ASP A 454 3.09 14.22 18.84
CA ASP A 454 1.78 13.91 19.42
C ASP A 454 0.63 14.17 18.44
N GLY A 455 0.79 15.17 17.57
CA GLY A 455 -0.19 15.57 16.55
C GLY A 455 0.09 15.05 15.13
N LEU A 456 1.03 14.12 14.95
CA LEU A 456 1.38 13.58 13.62
C LEU A 456 0.76 12.19 13.40
N PRO A 457 0.18 11.88 12.22
CA PRO A 457 -0.54 10.64 11.93
C PRO A 457 0.41 9.47 11.62
N MET A 458 1.27 9.15 12.58
CA MET A 458 2.35 8.18 12.46
C MET A 458 2.55 7.55 13.84
N ASN A 459 2.82 6.25 13.88
CA ASN A 459 3.26 5.61 15.11
C ASN A 459 4.75 5.90 15.32
N PHE A 460 5.15 6.22 16.54
CA PHE A 460 6.54 6.56 16.85
C PHE A 460 7.09 5.69 17.96
N ALA A 461 8.34 5.27 17.81
CA ALA A 461 9.16 4.71 18.88
C ALA A 461 10.53 5.41 18.85
N PHE A 462 10.94 5.99 19.99
CA PHE A 462 12.21 6.71 20.10
C PHE A 462 13.28 5.85 20.79
N THR A 463 14.50 5.87 20.28
CA THR A 463 15.66 5.18 20.84
C THR A 463 16.56 6.15 21.58
N GLY A 464 16.98 5.76 22.79
CA GLY A 464 17.98 6.47 23.57
C GLY A 464 19.41 6.15 23.11
N LYS A 465 20.39 6.90 23.62
CA LYS A 465 21.80 6.57 23.42
C LYS A 465 22.18 5.41 24.35
N GLY A 466 22.75 4.34 23.80
CA GLY A 466 23.22 3.14 24.51
C GLY A 466 24.71 3.18 24.87
N ASN A 467 25.45 4.20 24.42
CA ASN A 467 26.89 4.29 24.62
C ASN A 467 27.27 4.90 25.98
N ASP A 468 27.18 4.09 27.03
CA ASP A 468 27.80 4.35 28.33
C ASP A 468 28.27 3.01 28.94
N ALA A 469 29.43 2.98 29.59
CA ALA A 469 29.91 1.78 30.29
C ALA A 469 29.26 1.62 31.68
N ALA A 470 28.54 2.63 32.16
CA ALA A 470 27.74 2.59 33.37
C ALA A 470 26.23 2.64 33.04
N PRO A 471 25.35 2.03 33.85
CA PRO A 471 23.94 1.87 33.48
C PRO A 471 23.13 3.16 33.64
N GLN A 472 23.54 4.07 34.52
CA GLN A 472 22.66 5.13 35.04
C GLN A 472 21.97 5.99 33.97
N ALA A 473 22.73 6.52 33.01
CA ALA A 473 22.16 7.35 31.94
C ALA A 473 21.22 6.56 31.00
N LEU A 474 21.55 5.30 30.73
CA LEU A 474 20.72 4.40 29.92
C LEU A 474 19.40 4.07 30.63
N GLU A 475 19.43 3.82 31.94
CA GLU A 475 18.21 3.59 32.69
C GLU A 475 17.32 4.85 32.75
N GLU A 476 17.92 6.02 32.91
CA GLU A 476 17.21 7.31 32.92
C GLU A 476 16.50 7.58 31.59
N ILE A 477 17.15 7.33 30.45
CA ILE A 477 16.52 7.57 29.13
C ILE A 477 15.42 6.56 28.81
N VAL A 478 15.58 5.29 29.23
CA VAL A 478 14.52 4.28 29.11
C VAL A 478 13.32 4.66 29.98
N ARG A 479 13.54 5.08 31.24
CA ARG A 479 12.48 5.59 32.13
C ARG A 479 11.79 6.84 31.57
N ALA A 480 12.51 7.67 30.84
CA ALA A 480 11.98 8.87 30.22
C ALA A 480 11.09 8.61 29.00
N GLY A 481 11.04 7.38 28.47
CA GLY A 481 10.17 6.99 27.37
C GLY A 481 10.87 6.32 26.18
N ALA A 482 12.19 6.08 26.22
CA ALA A 482 12.84 5.36 25.12
C ALA A 482 12.30 3.93 25.00
N ALA A 483 11.93 3.53 23.79
CA ALA A 483 11.46 2.20 23.43
C ALA A 483 12.60 1.23 23.04
N GLY A 484 13.84 1.75 22.99
CA GLY A 484 15.04 1.02 22.63
C GLY A 484 16.29 1.86 22.87
N LEU A 485 17.46 1.28 22.63
CA LEU A 485 18.76 1.95 22.72
C LEU A 485 19.51 1.78 21.39
N LYS A 486 20.27 2.79 20.97
CA LYS A 486 21.23 2.70 19.86
C LYS A 486 22.66 2.75 20.41
N LEU A 487 23.44 1.74 20.06
CA LEU A 487 24.89 1.72 20.13
C LEU A 487 25.46 2.22 18.81
N HIS A 488 26.33 3.22 18.84
CA HIS A 488 26.97 3.78 17.65
C HIS A 488 28.47 3.99 17.82
N GLU A 489 29.26 3.75 16.77
CA GLU A 489 30.72 3.92 16.82
C GLU A 489 31.16 5.38 17.06
N ASP A 490 30.45 6.35 16.49
CA ASP A 490 30.64 7.79 16.74
C ASP A 490 30.49 8.18 18.23
N TRP A 491 29.84 7.34 19.03
CA TRP A 491 29.76 7.48 20.49
C TRP A 491 30.59 6.40 21.25
N GLY A 492 31.28 5.53 20.53
CA GLY A 492 32.09 4.41 21.01
C GLY A 492 31.30 3.11 21.21
N SER A 493 31.28 2.23 20.21
CA SER A 493 30.65 0.89 20.27
C SER A 493 31.59 -0.17 20.84
N THR A 494 32.16 0.10 22.02
CA THR A 494 33.16 -0.78 22.65
C THR A 494 32.51 -1.97 23.37
N PRO A 495 33.23 -3.09 23.61
CA PRO A 495 32.69 -4.26 24.32
C PRO A 495 32.03 -3.96 25.67
N ALA A 496 32.60 -3.03 26.46
CA ALA A 496 32.06 -2.65 27.76
C ALA A 496 30.70 -1.95 27.64
N VAL A 497 30.58 -1.03 26.69
CA VAL A 497 29.35 -0.33 26.34
C VAL A 497 28.30 -1.29 25.79
N ILE A 498 28.69 -2.22 24.91
CA ILE A 498 27.80 -3.24 24.34
C ILE A 498 27.17 -4.07 25.46
N SER A 499 27.99 -4.59 26.39
CA SER A 499 27.48 -5.41 27.48
C SER A 499 26.52 -4.65 28.38
N ASN A 500 26.87 -3.41 28.77
CA ASN A 500 26.02 -2.60 29.64
C ASN A 500 24.68 -2.22 28.97
N ALA A 501 24.69 -1.88 27.68
CA ALA A 501 23.46 -1.60 26.94
C ALA A 501 22.53 -2.82 26.86
N LEU A 502 23.10 -4.01 26.64
CA LEU A 502 22.34 -5.26 26.65
C LEU A 502 21.81 -5.60 28.05
N ASP A 503 22.56 -5.35 29.12
CA ASP A 503 22.09 -5.52 30.50
C ASP A 503 20.88 -4.63 30.80
N VAL A 504 20.91 -3.36 30.36
CA VAL A 504 19.77 -2.44 30.49
C VAL A 504 18.60 -2.86 29.59
N GLY A 505 18.87 -3.31 28.37
CA GLY A 505 17.88 -3.86 27.45
C GLY A 505 17.13 -5.04 28.07
N ASP A 506 17.85 -5.99 28.64
CA ASP A 506 17.31 -7.17 29.33
C ASP A 506 16.52 -6.79 30.59
N LYS A 507 16.97 -5.78 31.33
CA LYS A 507 16.29 -5.27 32.53
C LYS A 507 14.94 -4.63 32.25
N TYR A 508 14.80 -3.91 31.13
CA TYR A 508 13.60 -3.11 30.82
C TYR A 508 12.80 -3.60 29.61
N ASP A 509 13.18 -4.75 29.04
CA ASP A 509 12.56 -5.37 27.85
C ASP A 509 12.49 -4.44 26.61
N VAL A 510 13.58 -3.72 26.35
CA VAL A 510 13.70 -2.81 25.19
C VAL A 510 14.76 -3.29 24.21
N GLN A 511 14.53 -3.13 22.91
CA GLN A 511 15.50 -3.59 21.90
C GLN A 511 16.80 -2.74 21.95
N VAL A 512 17.93 -3.40 21.69
CA VAL A 512 19.23 -2.74 21.51
C VAL A 512 19.62 -2.86 20.05
N ASN A 513 19.80 -1.71 19.41
CA ASN A 513 20.24 -1.60 18.02
C ASN A 513 21.71 -1.21 17.99
N ILE A 514 22.48 -1.75 17.05
CA ILE A 514 23.92 -1.48 16.98
C ILE A 514 24.39 -1.12 15.58
N HIS A 515 25.26 -0.11 15.55
CA HIS A 515 26.26 0.18 14.54
C HIS A 515 27.61 -0.12 15.19
N THR A 516 28.34 -1.11 14.68
CA THR A 516 29.54 -1.65 15.35
C THR A 516 30.80 -0.81 15.03
N ASP A 517 31.92 -1.15 15.66
CA ASP A 517 33.20 -0.45 15.53
C ASP A 517 33.84 -0.72 14.15
N THR A 518 33.62 0.18 13.17
CA THR A 518 34.17 0.02 11.81
C THR A 518 35.69 -0.01 11.81
N LEU A 519 36.29 0.78 12.70
CA LEU A 519 37.74 0.96 12.82
C LEU A 519 38.43 -0.26 13.43
N ASN A 520 37.68 -1.19 14.01
CA ASN A 520 38.21 -2.30 14.81
C ASN A 520 39.09 -1.80 15.98
N GLU A 521 38.79 -0.61 16.52
CA GLU A 521 39.62 0.06 17.54
C GLU A 521 39.70 -0.76 18.83
N SER A 522 38.56 -1.26 19.30
CA SER A 522 38.47 -2.07 20.51
C SER A 522 38.63 -3.57 20.25
N GLY A 523 38.66 -3.99 18.98
CA GLY A 523 38.74 -5.38 18.54
C GLY A 523 37.98 -5.61 17.22
N PHE A 524 38.21 -6.77 16.61
CA PHE A 524 37.48 -7.21 15.42
C PHE A 524 36.06 -7.69 15.73
N VAL A 525 35.31 -8.08 14.70
CA VAL A 525 33.90 -8.50 14.80
C VAL A 525 33.67 -9.60 15.84
N GLU A 526 34.62 -10.53 16.04
CA GLU A 526 34.52 -11.59 17.04
C GLU A 526 34.49 -11.06 18.47
N SER A 527 35.15 -9.93 18.73
CA SER A 527 35.15 -9.27 20.05
C SER A 527 33.78 -8.66 20.34
N THR A 528 33.16 -8.04 19.33
CA THR A 528 31.79 -7.52 19.41
C THR A 528 30.77 -8.66 19.56
N ILE A 529 30.92 -9.75 18.80
CA ILE A 529 30.08 -10.96 18.92
C ILE A 529 30.20 -11.56 20.32
N ALA A 530 31.42 -11.65 20.86
CA ALA A 530 31.64 -12.12 22.24
C ALA A 530 30.95 -11.21 23.26
N ALA A 531 30.98 -9.88 23.06
CA ALA A 531 30.30 -8.92 23.93
C ALA A 531 28.77 -9.02 23.88
N PHE A 532 28.19 -9.47 22.76
CA PHE A 532 26.76 -9.80 22.70
C PHE A 532 26.39 -10.87 23.73
N GLY A 533 27.27 -11.84 23.97
CA GLY A 533 27.06 -12.89 24.98
C GLY A 533 25.82 -13.74 24.70
N GLY A 534 25.47 -13.92 23.42
CA GLY A 534 24.27 -14.66 23.00
C GLY A 534 22.93 -13.94 23.26
N ARG A 535 22.94 -12.67 23.69
CA ARG A 535 21.73 -11.88 23.93
C ARG A 535 21.20 -11.28 22.63
N THR A 536 19.88 -11.10 22.54
CA THR A 536 19.21 -10.53 21.38
C THR A 536 19.75 -9.14 21.04
N ILE A 537 20.13 -8.92 19.79
CA ILE A 537 20.55 -7.59 19.31
C ILE A 537 20.14 -7.37 17.86
N HIS A 538 19.75 -6.14 17.54
CA HIS A 538 19.45 -5.72 16.18
C HIS A 538 20.68 -5.07 15.56
N THR A 539 21.30 -5.71 14.57
CA THR A 539 22.39 -5.11 13.79
C THR A 539 21.79 -4.28 12.65
N TYR A 540 22.01 -2.98 12.68
CA TYR A 540 21.68 -2.10 11.55
C TYR A 540 22.67 -2.30 10.40
N HIS A 541 22.24 -1.94 9.18
CA HIS A 541 23.03 -1.95 7.92
C HIS A 541 24.12 -3.03 7.91
N THR A 542 23.69 -4.28 8.08
CA THR A 542 24.53 -5.43 8.42
C THR A 542 25.58 -5.76 7.35
N GLU A 543 25.38 -5.30 6.12
CA GLU A 543 26.37 -5.39 5.06
C GLU A 543 27.64 -4.55 5.32
N GLY A 544 27.50 -3.42 6.01
CA GLY A 544 28.61 -2.61 6.51
C GLY A 544 28.91 -1.31 5.76
N ALA A 545 28.33 -1.02 4.60
CA ALA A 545 28.50 0.28 3.93
C ALA A 545 27.94 1.43 4.79
N GLY A 546 26.78 1.22 5.41
CA GLY A 546 26.21 2.11 6.42
C GLY A 546 26.99 2.14 7.74
N GLY A 547 27.95 1.22 7.93
CA GLY A 547 28.92 1.19 9.01
C GLY A 547 28.91 -0.11 9.82
N GLY A 548 30.08 -0.46 10.35
CA GLY A 548 30.35 -1.69 11.06
C GLY A 548 31.72 -2.27 10.71
N HIS A 549 32.19 -3.26 11.48
CA HIS A 549 33.53 -3.85 11.38
C HIS A 549 33.95 -4.08 9.93
N ALA A 550 35.02 -3.41 9.50
CA ALA A 550 35.54 -3.54 8.15
C ALA A 550 36.55 -4.71 8.07
N PRO A 551 36.44 -5.62 7.08
CA PRO A 551 35.40 -5.68 6.03
C PRO A 551 34.22 -6.62 6.37
N ASP A 552 34.19 -7.25 7.54
CA ASP A 552 33.53 -8.53 7.77
C ASP A 552 32.30 -8.51 8.69
N ILE A 553 31.75 -7.34 9.04
CA ILE A 553 30.54 -7.24 9.88
C ILE A 553 29.38 -8.14 9.42
N ILE A 554 29.25 -8.39 8.11
CA ILE A 554 28.18 -9.21 7.52
C ILE A 554 28.15 -10.65 8.05
N VAL A 555 29.24 -11.16 8.65
CA VAL A 555 29.29 -12.50 9.26
C VAL A 555 28.26 -12.69 10.36
N VAL A 556 27.80 -11.61 11.01
CA VAL A 556 26.76 -11.70 12.06
C VAL A 556 25.43 -12.28 11.57
N CYS A 557 25.21 -12.38 10.25
CA CYS A 557 24.05 -13.06 9.67
C CYS A 557 23.94 -14.55 10.06
N GLU A 558 25.04 -15.18 10.48
CA GLU A 558 25.06 -16.59 10.92
C GLU A 558 24.52 -16.79 12.34
N LEU A 559 24.41 -15.72 13.12
CA LEU A 559 24.13 -15.80 14.55
C LEU A 559 22.63 -15.86 14.83
N ASP A 560 22.23 -16.72 15.77
CA ASP A 560 20.82 -16.87 16.15
C ASP A 560 20.28 -15.67 16.93
N ASN A 561 21.09 -15.08 17.80
CA ASN A 561 20.69 -13.94 18.63
C ASN A 561 20.75 -12.59 17.89
N VAL A 562 21.12 -12.58 16.60
CA VAL A 562 21.20 -11.36 15.80
C VAL A 562 19.96 -11.23 14.90
N LEU A 563 19.39 -10.02 14.87
CA LEU A 563 18.26 -9.65 14.04
C LEU A 563 18.76 -8.67 12.96
N PRO A 564 19.28 -9.16 11.82
CA PRO A 564 19.98 -8.31 10.86
C PRO A 564 19.02 -7.51 9.99
N SER A 565 19.31 -6.21 9.83
CA SER A 565 18.67 -5.34 8.86
C SER A 565 19.67 -4.70 7.90
N SER A 566 19.14 -4.28 6.76
CA SER A 566 19.82 -3.41 5.79
C SER A 566 19.20 -2.03 5.77
N THR A 567 19.98 -1.06 5.33
CA THR A 567 19.49 0.28 4.94
C THR A 567 19.36 0.35 3.44
N ASN A 568 18.63 1.35 2.93
CA ASN A 568 18.12 1.26 1.57
C ASN A 568 19.02 1.76 0.42
N PRO A 569 20.07 2.58 0.60
CA PRO A 569 20.81 3.06 -0.57
C PRO A 569 21.59 1.99 -1.33
N THR A 570 22.09 0.96 -0.65
CA THR A 570 22.76 -0.18 -1.30
C THR A 570 21.80 -1.11 -2.04
N ARG A 571 20.47 -0.88 -1.92
CA ARG A 571 19.45 -1.85 -2.33
C ARG A 571 18.84 -1.51 -3.69
N PRO A 572 18.85 -2.44 -4.65
CA PRO A 572 19.86 -3.48 -4.83
C PRO A 572 21.19 -2.90 -5.36
N TYR A 573 22.17 -3.78 -5.53
CA TYR A 573 23.43 -3.45 -6.19
C TYR A 573 23.19 -3.06 -7.67
N THR A 574 23.62 -1.85 -8.03
CA THR A 574 23.53 -1.25 -9.38
C THR A 574 24.82 -0.54 -9.77
N ASN A 575 24.96 -0.19 -11.06
CA ASN A 575 26.16 0.45 -11.60
C ASN A 575 26.61 1.72 -10.86
N ASN A 576 25.68 2.52 -10.31
CA ASN A 576 26.03 3.76 -9.62
C ASN A 576 26.19 3.60 -8.10
N THR A 577 26.04 2.38 -7.56
CA THR A 577 25.93 2.18 -6.12
C THR A 577 27.22 2.57 -5.41
N LEU A 578 28.36 2.06 -5.87
CA LEU A 578 29.65 2.28 -5.20
C LEU A 578 30.09 3.74 -5.30
N ASP A 579 30.01 4.32 -6.50
CA ASP A 579 30.37 5.73 -6.73
C ASP A 579 29.54 6.69 -5.87
N GLU A 580 28.23 6.45 -5.73
CA GLU A 580 27.36 7.26 -4.88
C GLU A 580 27.74 7.15 -3.40
N HIS A 581 28.06 5.94 -2.92
CA HIS A 581 28.26 5.68 -1.51
C HIS A 581 29.60 6.22 -0.98
N LEU A 582 30.64 6.24 -1.80
CA LEU A 582 31.94 6.78 -1.40
C LEU A 582 31.80 8.27 -0.99
N ASP A 583 31.21 9.08 -1.85
CA ASP A 583 30.99 10.50 -1.57
C ASP A 583 29.99 10.72 -0.42
N MET A 584 28.93 9.93 -0.36
CA MET A 584 27.92 10.01 0.70
C MET A 584 28.52 9.73 2.08
N LEU A 585 29.35 8.69 2.19
CA LEU A 585 30.03 8.31 3.43
C LEU A 585 30.95 9.43 3.91
N MET A 586 31.76 10.00 3.01
CA MET A 586 32.67 11.09 3.36
C MET A 586 31.93 12.31 3.90
N VAL A 587 30.78 12.66 3.32
CA VAL A 587 29.94 13.76 3.81
C VAL A 587 29.32 13.44 5.18
N CYS A 588 28.75 12.25 5.36
CA CYS A 588 28.04 11.89 6.60
C CYS A 588 28.99 11.82 7.80
N HIS A 589 30.21 11.31 7.60
CA HIS A 589 31.22 11.16 8.65
C HIS A 589 32.23 12.32 8.73
N HIS A 590 32.00 13.41 7.99
CA HIS A 590 32.86 14.61 8.02
C HIS A 590 34.33 14.32 7.69
N LEU A 591 34.57 13.41 6.74
CA LEU A 591 35.90 13.00 6.30
C LEU A 591 36.49 13.99 5.29
N ASP A 592 37.82 14.07 5.24
CA ASP A 592 38.56 14.95 4.34
C ASP A 592 39.30 14.14 3.26
N LYS A 593 38.98 14.39 1.97
CA LYS A 593 39.63 13.76 0.81
C LYS A 593 41.14 14.02 0.73
N SER A 594 41.64 15.03 1.45
CA SER A 594 43.07 15.34 1.52
C SER A 594 43.82 14.54 2.59
N ILE A 595 43.10 13.82 3.46
CA ILE A 595 43.68 12.95 4.49
C ILE A 595 43.72 11.51 3.95
N PRO A 596 44.92 10.91 3.74
CA PRO A 596 45.04 9.55 3.21
C PRO A 596 44.33 8.49 4.05
N GLU A 597 44.34 8.65 5.37
CA GLU A 597 43.69 7.75 6.32
C GLU A 597 42.16 7.77 6.18
N ASP A 598 41.57 8.94 5.93
CA ASP A 598 40.13 9.11 5.71
C ASP A 598 39.68 8.46 4.40
N LEU A 599 40.50 8.59 3.34
CA LEU A 599 40.23 7.94 2.06
C LEU A 599 40.34 6.41 2.18
N ALA A 600 41.40 5.91 2.83
CA ALA A 600 41.57 4.48 3.08
C ALA A 600 40.42 3.91 3.93
N PHE A 601 39.95 4.65 4.94
CA PHE A 601 38.77 4.29 5.72
C PHE A 601 37.52 4.19 4.84
N ALA A 602 37.25 5.19 4.01
CA ALA A 602 36.08 5.19 3.11
C ALA A 602 36.14 4.03 2.09
N GLU A 603 37.31 3.78 1.49
CA GLU A 603 37.54 2.67 0.56
C GLU A 603 37.40 1.30 1.23
N SER A 604 37.83 1.16 2.49
CA SER A 604 37.65 -0.09 3.24
C SER A 604 36.18 -0.40 3.56
N ARG A 605 35.32 0.64 3.57
CA ARG A 605 33.91 0.54 3.98
C ARG A 605 32.94 0.33 2.82
N ILE A 606 33.23 0.89 1.65
CA ILE A 606 32.39 0.74 0.46
C ILE A 606 32.95 -0.37 -0.44
N ARG A 607 32.35 -1.56 -0.38
CA ARG A 607 32.87 -2.77 -1.04
C ARG A 607 31.84 -3.36 -1.99
N ALA A 608 32.26 -3.66 -3.21
CA ALA A 608 31.38 -4.25 -4.23
C ALA A 608 30.86 -5.63 -3.78
N GLU A 609 31.76 -6.40 -3.18
CA GLU A 609 31.60 -7.80 -2.82
C GLU A 609 30.55 -7.97 -1.71
N THR A 610 30.60 -7.15 -0.66
CA THR A 610 29.61 -7.22 0.42
C THR A 610 28.25 -6.66 0.00
N VAL A 611 28.21 -5.61 -0.83
CA VAL A 611 26.96 -5.06 -1.40
C VAL A 611 26.27 -6.06 -2.33
N ALA A 612 27.04 -6.80 -3.14
CA ALA A 612 26.55 -7.90 -3.96
C ALA A 612 26.07 -9.07 -3.10
N ALA A 613 26.82 -9.44 -2.05
CA ALA A 613 26.41 -10.48 -1.11
C ALA A 613 25.11 -10.14 -0.39
N GLU A 614 24.92 -8.89 0.01
CA GLU A 614 23.71 -8.40 0.68
C GLU A 614 22.45 -8.65 -0.17
N ASP A 615 22.51 -8.47 -1.49
CA ASP A 615 21.42 -8.82 -2.41
C ASP A 615 21.03 -10.30 -2.29
N VAL A 616 22.03 -11.19 -2.31
CA VAL A 616 21.82 -12.63 -2.23
C VAL A 616 21.31 -13.05 -0.84
N LEU A 617 21.88 -12.47 0.23
CA LEU A 617 21.50 -12.74 1.62
C LEU A 617 20.07 -12.30 1.93
N HIS A 618 19.59 -11.20 1.33
CA HIS A 618 18.18 -10.84 1.39
C HIS A 618 17.29 -11.90 0.76
N ASP A 619 17.67 -12.39 -0.41
CA ASP A 619 16.87 -13.31 -1.22
C ASP A 619 16.79 -14.71 -0.61
N ILE A 620 17.84 -15.17 0.07
CA ILE A 620 17.81 -16.45 0.82
C ILE A 620 17.20 -16.32 2.22
N GLY A 621 16.91 -15.10 2.68
CA GLY A 621 16.30 -14.84 3.99
C GLY A 621 17.29 -14.81 5.15
N ALA A 622 18.56 -14.53 4.89
CA ALA A 622 19.59 -14.34 5.91
C ALA A 622 19.63 -12.90 6.45
N ILE A 623 19.12 -11.92 5.72
CA ILE A 623 18.83 -10.57 6.24
C ILE A 623 17.31 -10.41 6.38
N SER A 624 16.87 -9.95 7.55
CA SER A 624 15.47 -10.07 7.96
C SER A 624 14.65 -8.80 7.82
N MET A 625 15.29 -7.64 7.68
CA MET A 625 14.62 -6.34 7.63
C MET A 625 15.27 -5.39 6.63
N ILE A 626 14.48 -4.46 6.08
CA ILE A 626 14.94 -3.32 5.28
C ILE A 626 14.40 -2.05 5.92
N SER A 627 15.28 -1.07 6.10
CA SER A 627 15.01 0.21 6.74
C SER A 627 15.58 1.36 5.88
N SER A 628 15.32 2.62 6.25
CA SER A 628 15.85 3.74 5.46
C SER A 628 17.29 4.10 5.78
N ASP A 629 17.56 4.51 7.03
CA ASP A 629 18.66 5.41 7.43
C ASP A 629 18.42 6.89 7.09
N SER A 630 17.20 7.35 7.34
CA SER A 630 16.62 8.58 6.78
C SER A 630 17.51 9.83 6.88
N GLN A 631 18.03 10.31 5.75
CA GLN A 631 18.95 11.46 5.62
C GLN A 631 20.34 11.29 6.27
N ALA A 632 20.69 10.07 6.69
CA ALA A 632 21.97 9.73 7.32
C ALA A 632 22.56 8.49 6.64
N MET A 633 22.75 8.55 5.30
CA MET A 633 22.99 7.39 4.43
C MET A 633 21.74 6.57 4.08
N GLY A 634 20.60 7.25 3.89
CA GLY A 634 19.33 6.58 3.64
C GLY A 634 18.19 7.48 3.20
N ARG A 635 17.15 6.86 2.63
CA ARG A 635 16.02 7.57 2.00
C ARG A 635 14.67 7.15 2.58
N VAL A 636 14.04 8.00 3.39
CA VAL A 636 12.79 7.66 4.10
C VAL A 636 11.64 7.22 3.17
N GLY A 637 11.54 7.82 1.99
CA GLY A 637 10.48 7.54 1.01
C GLY A 637 10.70 6.28 0.17
N GLU A 638 11.80 5.54 0.37
CA GLU A 638 12.19 4.46 -0.54
C GLU A 638 12.23 3.06 0.08
N VAL A 639 11.92 2.88 1.38
CA VAL A 639 11.93 1.56 2.05
C VAL A 639 11.13 0.51 1.28
N VAL A 640 9.88 0.85 0.93
CA VAL A 640 8.99 -0.04 0.17
C VAL A 640 9.54 -0.30 -1.23
N SER A 641 9.86 0.75 -1.98
CA SER A 641 10.32 0.62 -3.38
C SER A 641 11.63 -0.16 -3.51
N ARG A 642 12.58 0.06 -2.60
CA ARG A 642 13.89 -0.59 -2.58
C ARG A 642 13.77 -2.07 -2.26
N THR A 643 12.85 -2.44 -1.37
CA THR A 643 12.50 -3.85 -1.12
C THR A 643 12.06 -4.55 -2.42
N TRP A 644 11.16 -3.93 -3.18
CA TRP A 644 10.62 -4.52 -4.40
C TRP A 644 11.58 -4.48 -5.59
N ARG A 645 12.42 -3.45 -5.68
CA ARG A 645 13.53 -3.38 -6.66
C ARG A 645 14.51 -4.54 -6.44
N THR A 646 14.89 -4.81 -5.20
CA THR A 646 15.74 -5.97 -4.86
C THR A 646 15.05 -7.27 -5.24
N ALA A 647 13.80 -7.51 -4.79
CA ALA A 647 13.09 -8.73 -5.15
C ALA A 647 12.97 -8.94 -6.69
N SER A 648 12.74 -7.88 -7.45
CA SER A 648 12.70 -7.93 -8.92
C SER A 648 14.04 -8.30 -9.53
N LYS A 649 15.12 -7.60 -9.15
CA LYS A 649 16.48 -7.91 -9.61
C LYS A 649 16.82 -9.37 -9.34
N LEU A 650 16.59 -9.82 -8.12
CA LEU A 650 16.96 -11.17 -7.70
C LEU A 650 16.15 -12.24 -8.46
N LYS A 651 14.89 -11.95 -8.81
CA LYS A 651 14.14 -12.81 -9.73
C LYS A 651 14.75 -12.88 -11.11
N GLU A 652 15.10 -11.75 -11.70
CA GLU A 652 15.65 -11.69 -13.06
C GLU A 652 17.01 -12.38 -13.15
N PHE A 653 17.86 -12.22 -12.14
CA PHE A 653 19.24 -12.71 -12.15
C PHE A 653 19.38 -14.14 -11.62
N ARG A 654 18.54 -14.56 -10.67
CA ARG A 654 18.64 -15.88 -10.02
C ARG A 654 17.46 -16.82 -10.29
N GLY A 655 16.41 -16.33 -10.95
CA GLY A 655 15.18 -17.09 -11.20
C GLY A 655 14.28 -17.21 -9.95
N PRO A 656 13.31 -18.14 -9.98
CA PRO A 656 12.34 -18.32 -8.89
C PRO A 656 12.94 -18.98 -7.65
N LEU A 657 12.40 -18.69 -6.47
CA LEU A 657 12.74 -19.40 -5.23
C LEU A 657 11.97 -20.72 -5.14
N ALA A 658 12.41 -21.75 -5.88
CA ALA A 658 11.74 -23.04 -5.92
C ALA A 658 11.53 -23.69 -4.53
N ALA A 659 12.45 -23.45 -3.60
CA ALA A 659 12.34 -23.91 -2.20
C ALA A 659 11.14 -23.32 -1.44
N LEU A 660 10.58 -22.20 -1.91
CA LEU A 660 9.38 -21.55 -1.36
C LEU A 660 8.13 -21.80 -2.21
N GLY A 661 8.19 -22.69 -3.20
CA GLY A 661 7.07 -23.00 -4.11
C GLY A 661 6.95 -22.09 -5.33
N ASP A 662 7.90 -21.17 -5.55
CA ASP A 662 7.91 -20.31 -6.72
C ASP A 662 8.36 -21.09 -7.97
N SER A 663 7.89 -20.68 -9.16
CA SER A 663 8.35 -21.26 -10.43
C SER A 663 8.26 -20.27 -11.59
N LEU A 664 9.04 -20.50 -12.65
CA LEU A 664 9.10 -19.62 -13.83
C LEU A 664 7.74 -19.48 -14.53
N GLU A 665 6.99 -20.58 -14.64
CA GLU A 665 5.64 -20.61 -15.22
C GLU A 665 4.54 -20.31 -14.19
N GLY A 666 4.89 -20.29 -12.90
CA GLY A 666 3.99 -20.13 -11.75
C GLY A 666 3.89 -18.68 -11.27
N ASN A 667 4.06 -18.50 -9.97
CA ASN A 667 4.03 -17.21 -9.28
C ASN A 667 5.25 -17.06 -8.37
N ASP A 668 5.39 -15.89 -7.76
CA ASP A 668 6.46 -15.51 -6.86
C ASP A 668 5.95 -15.28 -5.43
N ASN A 669 4.87 -15.97 -5.03
CA ASN A 669 4.24 -15.75 -3.73
C ASN A 669 5.22 -15.95 -2.57
N GLY A 670 6.09 -16.96 -2.66
CA GLY A 670 7.11 -17.24 -1.65
C GLY A 670 8.10 -16.09 -1.50
N ARG A 671 8.67 -15.62 -2.62
CA ARG A 671 9.54 -14.42 -2.62
C ARG A 671 8.77 -13.19 -2.12
N VAL A 672 7.55 -12.94 -2.56
CA VAL A 672 6.77 -11.75 -2.15
C VAL A 672 6.49 -11.75 -0.65
N LYS A 673 6.10 -12.89 -0.06
CA LYS A 673 5.89 -13.03 1.39
C LYS A 673 7.18 -12.83 2.17
N ARG A 674 8.31 -13.34 1.65
CA ARG A 674 9.66 -13.10 2.23
C ARG A 674 10.01 -11.63 2.27
N TYR A 675 9.79 -10.90 1.18
CA TYR A 675 10.22 -9.51 1.08
C TYR A 675 9.27 -8.53 1.78
N ILE A 676 7.95 -8.74 1.74
CA ILE A 676 7.02 -7.85 2.47
C ILE A 676 7.23 -7.93 3.99
N ALA A 677 7.62 -9.11 4.50
CA ALA A 677 7.92 -9.28 5.93
C ALA A 677 9.06 -8.36 6.41
N LYS A 678 10.00 -8.00 5.52
CA LYS A 678 11.20 -7.21 5.83
C LYS A 678 10.90 -5.77 6.27
N TYR A 679 9.78 -5.19 5.84
CA TYR A 679 9.38 -3.84 6.22
C TYR A 679 8.02 -3.79 6.95
N THR A 680 7.44 -4.94 7.31
CA THR A 680 6.16 -5.01 8.01
C THR A 680 6.31 -5.76 9.35
N VAL A 681 6.17 -7.08 9.35
CA VAL A 681 6.09 -7.86 10.58
C VAL A 681 7.44 -8.04 11.27
N ASN A 682 8.55 -8.15 10.52
CA ASN A 682 9.87 -8.39 11.13
C ASN A 682 10.35 -7.17 11.96
N PRO A 683 10.28 -5.93 11.45
CA PRO A 683 10.52 -4.75 12.29
C PRO A 683 9.61 -4.70 13.52
N ALA A 684 8.33 -5.08 13.37
CA ALA A 684 7.40 -5.09 14.49
C ALA A 684 7.75 -6.13 15.58
N ILE A 685 8.21 -7.33 15.18
CA ILE A 685 8.66 -8.38 16.10
C ILE A 685 9.94 -7.92 16.81
N THR A 686 10.92 -7.43 16.04
CA THR A 686 12.21 -6.96 16.56
C THR A 686 12.06 -5.88 17.63
N HIS A 687 11.12 -4.96 17.44
CA HIS A 687 10.90 -3.83 18.37
C HIS A 687 9.72 -4.04 19.34
N GLY A 688 9.16 -5.24 19.44
CA GLY A 688 8.16 -5.57 20.45
C GLY A 688 6.79 -4.91 20.26
N ILE A 689 6.42 -4.59 19.01
CA ILE A 689 5.17 -3.89 18.66
C ILE A 689 4.23 -4.71 17.76
N SER A 690 4.60 -5.95 17.41
CA SER A 690 3.83 -6.87 16.53
C SER A 690 2.44 -7.26 17.05
N HIS A 691 2.17 -6.98 18.32
CA HIS A 691 0.85 -7.17 18.93
C HIS A 691 -0.17 -6.09 18.53
N LEU A 692 0.28 -4.98 17.91
CA LEU A 692 -0.59 -3.90 17.44
C LEU A 692 -0.43 -3.57 15.96
N VAL A 693 0.74 -3.79 15.35
CA VAL A 693 1.02 -3.36 13.95
C VAL A 693 1.89 -4.38 13.19
N GLY A 694 2.14 -4.11 11.91
CA GLY A 694 3.08 -4.86 11.07
C GLY A 694 2.46 -6.00 10.27
N GLN A 695 1.14 -6.16 10.30
CA GLN A 695 0.43 -7.20 9.55
C GLN A 695 -1.05 -6.87 9.37
N VAL A 696 -1.64 -7.42 8.30
CA VAL A 696 -3.10 -7.38 8.06
C VAL A 696 -3.74 -8.55 8.81
N ALA A 697 -3.99 -8.37 10.11
CA ALA A 697 -4.51 -9.43 10.98
C ALA A 697 -5.58 -8.90 11.95
N VAL A 698 -6.52 -9.77 12.33
CA VAL A 698 -7.51 -9.42 13.35
C VAL A 698 -6.82 -9.10 14.68
N GLY A 699 -7.21 -7.99 15.31
CA GLY A 699 -6.64 -7.50 16.56
C GLY A 699 -5.53 -6.48 16.40
N THR A 700 -4.98 -6.28 15.20
CA THR A 700 -4.03 -5.18 14.93
C THR A 700 -4.76 -3.89 14.57
N LEU A 701 -4.08 -2.76 14.75
CA LEU A 701 -4.55 -1.47 14.25
C LEU A 701 -4.76 -1.57 12.74
N ALA A 702 -5.81 -0.92 12.23
CA ALA A 702 -6.09 -0.83 10.81
C ALA A 702 -5.16 0.21 10.12
N ASP A 703 -3.86 -0.01 10.26
CA ASP A 703 -2.78 0.69 9.56
C ASP A 703 -2.56 0.00 8.22
N LEU A 704 -3.27 0.47 7.20
CA LEU A 704 -3.40 -0.20 5.91
C LEU A 704 -3.03 0.74 4.77
N VAL A 705 -2.41 0.18 3.74
CA VAL A 705 -2.07 0.92 2.52
C VAL A 705 -2.75 0.27 1.33
N LEU A 706 -3.42 1.09 0.52
CA LEU A 706 -4.12 0.66 -0.67
C LEU A 706 -3.34 1.08 -1.91
N TRP A 707 -3.14 0.13 -2.81
CA TRP A 707 -2.35 0.28 -4.02
C TRP A 707 -3.16 -0.10 -5.24
N LYS A 708 -3.08 0.70 -6.29
CA LYS A 708 -3.34 0.18 -7.63
C LYS A 708 -2.24 -0.83 -7.99
N PRO A 709 -2.54 -2.00 -8.59
CA PRO A 709 -1.53 -2.97 -9.01
C PRO A 709 -0.41 -2.35 -9.83
N GLU A 710 -0.73 -1.44 -10.75
CA GLU A 710 0.22 -0.72 -11.58
C GLU A 710 1.15 0.22 -10.80
N ASN A 711 0.77 0.69 -9.61
CA ASN A 711 1.56 1.59 -8.76
C ASN A 711 2.10 0.89 -7.50
N PHE A 712 1.94 -0.43 -7.41
CA PHE A 712 2.34 -1.19 -6.23
C PHE A 712 3.84 -1.00 -5.94
N GLY A 713 4.16 -0.64 -4.70
CA GLY A 713 5.53 -0.45 -4.25
C GLY A 713 6.16 0.89 -4.62
N SER A 714 5.48 1.75 -5.38
CA SER A 714 5.96 3.11 -5.71
C SER A 714 5.08 4.19 -5.08
N LYS A 715 3.81 4.29 -5.47
CA LYS A 715 2.90 5.38 -5.09
C LYS A 715 1.54 4.83 -4.66
N PRO A 716 1.24 4.77 -3.36
CA PRO A 716 -0.05 4.27 -2.89
C PRO A 716 -1.21 5.22 -3.26
N GLU A 717 -2.41 4.66 -3.37
CA GLU A 717 -3.64 5.43 -3.56
C GLU A 717 -4.08 6.07 -2.24
N MET A 718 -4.01 5.32 -1.14
CA MET A 718 -4.43 5.76 0.19
C MET A 718 -3.60 5.09 1.30
N VAL A 719 -3.37 5.82 2.38
CA VAL A 719 -2.77 5.34 3.62
C VAL A 719 -3.72 5.61 4.78
N LEU A 720 -4.09 4.56 5.48
CA LEU A 720 -4.96 4.58 6.65
C LEU A 720 -4.12 4.46 7.91
N LYS A 721 -4.49 5.22 8.93
CA LYS A 721 -4.02 5.07 10.30
C LYS A 721 -5.21 4.71 11.17
N SER A 722 -5.18 3.55 11.81
CA SER A 722 -6.29 3.00 12.59
C SER A 722 -7.66 3.17 11.90
N GLY A 723 -7.74 2.82 10.61
CA GLY A 723 -8.98 2.90 9.81
C GLY A 723 -9.34 4.28 9.27
N VAL A 724 -8.61 5.34 9.62
CA VAL A 724 -8.87 6.71 9.15
C VAL A 724 -7.87 7.08 8.05
N ILE A 725 -8.35 7.62 6.93
CA ILE A 725 -7.48 8.04 5.83
C ILE A 725 -6.61 9.22 6.28
N ALA A 726 -5.29 8.99 6.36
CA ALA A 726 -4.29 9.98 6.73
C ALA A 726 -3.67 10.63 5.49
N TRP A 727 -3.44 9.88 4.42
CA TRP A 727 -2.87 10.36 3.17
C TRP A 727 -3.58 9.73 1.97
N ALA A 728 -3.79 10.47 0.89
CA ALA A 728 -4.41 9.94 -0.33
C ALA A 728 -4.00 10.71 -1.58
N GLN A 729 -3.99 10.03 -2.73
CA GLN A 729 -3.91 10.69 -4.03
C GLN A 729 -5.17 11.54 -4.24
N MET A 730 -4.99 12.84 -4.51
CA MET A 730 -6.12 13.76 -4.60
C MET A 730 -5.90 14.93 -5.56
N GLY A 731 -6.93 15.21 -6.34
CA GLY A 731 -6.96 16.23 -7.38
C GLY A 731 -7.13 17.66 -6.87
N ASP A 732 -7.49 18.56 -7.78
CA ASP A 732 -7.84 19.94 -7.48
C ASP A 732 -8.99 20.01 -6.47
N ALA A 733 -8.74 20.66 -5.32
CA ALA A 733 -9.71 20.76 -4.23
C ALA A 733 -10.95 21.61 -4.58
N ASN A 734 -10.88 22.43 -5.63
CA ASN A 734 -12.02 23.21 -6.12
C ASN A 734 -12.84 22.47 -7.19
N ALA A 735 -12.35 21.34 -7.70
CA ALA A 735 -12.96 20.68 -8.84
C ALA A 735 -14.32 20.06 -8.51
N SER A 736 -15.12 19.85 -9.55
CA SER A 736 -16.40 19.15 -9.48
C SER A 736 -16.29 17.69 -9.05
N ILE A 737 -15.13 17.06 -9.28
CA ILE A 737 -14.82 15.67 -8.91
C ILE A 737 -13.35 15.52 -8.47
N PRO A 738 -13.03 14.53 -7.62
CA PRO A 738 -11.71 14.43 -6.95
C PRO A 738 -10.52 14.04 -7.86
N SER A 739 -10.76 13.60 -9.08
CA SER A 739 -9.74 13.08 -10.01
C SER A 739 -9.15 14.14 -10.95
N VAL A 740 -9.59 15.39 -10.85
CA VAL A 740 -9.13 16.51 -11.69
C VAL A 740 -7.69 16.91 -11.37
N GLN A 741 -6.86 17.10 -12.39
CA GLN A 741 -5.46 17.48 -12.23
C GLN A 741 -5.27 18.88 -11.58
N PRO A 742 -4.20 19.10 -10.79
CA PRO A 742 -3.12 18.16 -10.47
C PRO A 742 -3.51 17.11 -9.41
N PHE A 743 -3.25 15.84 -9.72
CA PHE A 743 -3.58 14.68 -8.90
C PHE A 743 -2.30 14.06 -8.30
N TYR A 744 -2.11 14.25 -7.00
CA TYR A 744 -0.93 13.76 -6.27
C TYR A 744 -1.26 13.51 -4.79
N GLY A 745 -0.35 12.88 -4.04
CA GLY A 745 -0.54 12.58 -2.62
C GLY A 745 -0.69 13.82 -1.74
N LYS A 746 -1.71 13.86 -0.90
CA LYS A 746 -2.02 14.97 0.02
C LYS A 746 -2.40 14.47 1.42
N PRO A 747 -2.16 15.28 2.46
CA PRO A 747 -2.64 14.97 3.80
C PRO A 747 -4.17 15.11 3.86
N MET A 748 -4.82 14.08 4.40
CA MET A 748 -6.27 13.97 4.56
C MET A 748 -6.71 14.33 5.99
N TRP A 749 -7.99 14.13 6.32
CA TRP A 749 -8.54 14.45 7.64
C TRP A 749 -7.85 13.70 8.79
N GLY A 750 -7.39 12.46 8.56
CA GLY A 750 -6.60 11.70 9.53
C GLY A 750 -5.27 12.36 9.91
N SER A 751 -4.74 13.25 9.05
CA SER A 751 -3.50 14.00 9.30
C SER A 751 -3.67 15.25 10.16
N LYS A 752 -4.91 15.66 10.48
CA LYS A 752 -5.11 16.82 11.35
C LYS A 752 -4.75 16.46 12.79
N PRO A 753 -4.06 17.33 13.56
CA PRO A 753 -3.49 16.95 14.86
C PRO A 753 -4.45 16.28 15.86
N GLY A 754 -5.70 16.75 15.93
CA GLY A 754 -6.71 16.13 16.79
C GLY A 754 -7.06 14.70 16.37
N SER A 755 -7.21 14.46 15.06
CA SER A 755 -7.49 13.13 14.50
C SER A 755 -6.26 12.22 14.60
N ALA A 756 -5.08 12.75 14.26
CA ALA A 756 -3.81 12.06 14.33
C ALA A 756 -3.52 11.47 15.73
N SER A 757 -3.85 12.21 16.78
CA SER A 757 -3.70 11.71 18.17
C SER A 757 -4.62 10.54 18.51
N LEU A 758 -5.79 10.41 17.84
CA LEU A 758 -6.73 9.31 18.05
C LEU A 758 -6.40 8.06 17.24
N ASN A 759 -5.63 8.21 16.15
CA ASN A 759 -5.43 7.15 15.17
C ASN A 759 -4.00 6.58 15.12
N SER A 760 -3.13 7.01 16.05
CA SER A 760 -1.72 6.66 16.09
C SER A 760 -1.26 6.32 17.51
N VAL A 761 -0.07 5.70 17.62
CA VAL A 761 0.49 5.23 18.90
C VAL A 761 1.91 5.76 19.13
N SER A 762 2.21 6.18 20.36
CA SER A 762 3.58 6.38 20.85
C SER A 762 4.01 5.15 21.63
N PHE A 763 4.91 4.37 21.05
CA PHE A 763 5.53 3.22 21.71
C PHE A 763 6.67 3.67 22.62
N VAL A 764 6.67 3.19 23.85
CA VAL A 764 7.62 3.56 24.91
C VAL A 764 8.00 2.31 25.72
N SER A 765 8.96 2.43 26.64
CA SER A 765 9.24 1.35 27.60
C SER A 765 8.10 1.18 28.61
N GLU A 766 7.88 -0.05 29.08
CA GLU A 766 6.91 -0.34 30.14
C GLU A 766 7.21 0.43 31.44
N ILE A 767 8.51 0.61 31.77
CA ILE A 767 8.92 1.33 32.97
C ILE A 767 8.52 2.82 32.92
N SER A 768 8.49 3.45 31.74
CA SER A 768 8.07 4.85 31.60
C SER A 768 6.57 5.04 31.90
N ILE A 769 5.75 4.02 31.62
CA ILE A 769 4.31 3.98 31.94
C ILE A 769 4.11 3.72 33.43
N THR A 770 4.69 2.64 33.95
CA THR A 770 4.47 2.19 35.33
C THR A 770 5.07 3.12 36.38
N SER A 771 6.12 3.87 36.04
CA SER A 771 6.67 4.93 36.92
C SER A 771 5.86 6.23 36.92
N GLY A 772 4.90 6.40 36.00
CA GLY A 772 4.14 7.63 35.82
C GLY A 772 4.88 8.74 35.04
N THR A 773 6.11 8.49 34.58
CA THR A 773 6.93 9.47 33.86
C THR A 773 6.26 9.92 32.56
N ILE A 774 5.80 8.97 31.74
CA ILE A 774 5.18 9.29 30.46
C ILE A 774 3.84 10.03 30.62
N ALA A 775 3.08 9.69 31.67
CA ALA A 775 1.81 10.36 31.98
C ALA A 775 2.01 11.85 32.29
N ALA A 776 3.13 12.21 32.93
CA ALA A 776 3.48 13.59 33.23
C ALA A 776 3.76 14.46 31.98
N TYR A 777 3.96 13.85 30.80
CA TYR A 777 4.19 14.61 29.56
C TYR A 777 2.89 15.13 28.93
N GLY A 778 1.73 14.58 29.32
CA GLY A 778 0.41 15.04 28.87
C GLY A 778 0.13 14.79 27.38
N LEU A 779 0.63 13.66 26.84
CA LEU A 779 0.41 13.26 25.45
C LEU A 779 -1.08 12.96 25.21
N LYS A 780 -1.60 13.37 24.05
CA LYS A 780 -2.95 13.01 23.60
C LYS A 780 -2.96 11.68 22.85
N LYS A 781 -1.85 11.37 22.18
CA LYS A 781 -1.68 10.12 21.45
C LYS A 781 -1.71 8.94 22.41
N ARG A 782 -2.30 7.82 21.96
CA ARG A 782 -2.28 6.56 22.69
C ARG A 782 -0.84 6.15 22.97
N VAL A 783 -0.53 5.82 24.22
CA VAL A 783 0.79 5.34 24.65
C VAL A 783 0.72 3.84 24.89
N GLU A 784 1.66 3.07 24.33
CA GLU A 784 1.73 1.62 24.50
C GLU A 784 3.16 1.18 24.81
N ALA A 785 3.30 0.14 25.64
CA ALA A 785 4.60 -0.44 25.93
C ALA A 785 5.10 -1.31 24.77
N VAL A 786 6.38 -1.19 24.43
CA VAL A 786 7.08 -2.28 23.74
C VAL A 786 7.17 -3.49 24.68
N LYS A 787 7.09 -4.70 24.12
CA LYS A 787 7.18 -5.94 24.90
C LYS A 787 7.73 -7.11 24.09
N GLY A 788 8.42 -8.01 24.77
CA GLY A 788 8.99 -9.22 24.20
C GLY A 788 10.19 -8.96 23.30
N CYS A 789 10.98 -7.91 23.55
CA CYS A 789 12.10 -7.52 22.68
C CYS A 789 13.33 -8.44 22.86
N ARG A 790 13.50 -9.03 24.04
CA ARG A 790 14.78 -9.63 24.49
C ARG A 790 14.88 -11.15 24.34
N LYS A 791 13.80 -11.78 23.88
CA LYS A 791 13.72 -13.24 23.66
C LYS A 791 13.58 -13.62 22.20
N VAL A 792 13.50 -12.63 21.32
CA VAL A 792 13.37 -12.81 19.87
C VAL A 792 14.72 -13.21 19.31
N THR A 793 14.74 -14.23 18.47
CA THR A 793 15.92 -14.67 17.74
C THR A 793 15.68 -14.60 16.24
N LYS A 794 16.71 -14.89 15.45
CA LYS A 794 16.62 -14.99 13.99
C LYS A 794 15.52 -15.94 13.54
N THR A 795 15.25 -17.01 14.30
CA THR A 795 14.19 -17.98 13.99
C THR A 795 12.77 -17.40 14.11
N ASP A 796 12.59 -16.29 14.84
CA ASP A 796 11.28 -15.63 14.92
C ASP A 796 10.96 -14.75 13.69
N MET A 797 11.98 -14.41 12.90
CA MET A 797 11.86 -13.54 11.72
C MET A 797 11.10 -14.25 10.59
N LYS A 798 9.89 -13.78 10.30
CA LYS A 798 8.99 -14.42 9.34
C LYS A 798 9.64 -14.45 7.97
N TRP A 799 9.71 -15.65 7.39
CA TRP A 799 10.30 -15.96 6.09
C TRP A 799 11.78 -15.60 5.91
N ASN A 800 12.46 -15.16 6.98
CA ASN A 800 13.82 -14.63 6.94
C ASN A 800 14.63 -15.10 8.15
N ASP A 801 14.64 -16.41 8.38
CA ASP A 801 15.22 -17.10 9.52
C ASP A 801 16.52 -17.85 9.19
N ALA A 802 17.06 -17.67 7.98
CA ALA A 802 18.26 -18.39 7.54
C ALA A 802 19.49 -17.92 8.32
N LYS A 803 20.32 -18.88 8.72
CA LYS A 803 21.57 -18.68 9.47
C LYS A 803 22.71 -19.44 8.78
N PRO A 804 23.05 -19.06 7.53
CA PRO A 804 24.15 -19.72 6.84
C PRO A 804 25.47 -19.47 7.58
N LYS A 805 26.40 -20.41 7.52
CA LYS A 805 27.75 -20.17 8.03
C LYS A 805 28.46 -19.16 7.12
N MET A 806 28.94 -18.07 7.69
CA MET A 806 29.50 -16.95 6.93
C MET A 806 31.03 -16.94 6.98
N THR A 807 31.65 -16.53 5.89
CA THR A 807 33.07 -16.16 5.85
C THR A 807 33.28 -14.99 4.92
N VAL A 808 34.18 -14.08 5.27
CA VAL A 808 34.64 -12.97 4.41
C VAL A 808 36.15 -13.08 4.28
N ASP A 809 36.67 -13.03 3.06
CA ASP A 809 38.11 -12.97 2.83
C ASP A 809 38.64 -11.58 3.22
N PRO A 810 39.68 -11.46 4.07
CA PRO A 810 40.15 -10.17 4.56
C PRO A 810 40.90 -9.34 3.50
N GLU A 811 41.31 -9.93 2.39
CA GLU A 811 42.04 -9.24 1.31
C GLU A 811 41.16 -9.01 0.08
N SER A 812 40.40 -10.02 -0.35
CA SER A 812 39.54 -9.93 -1.53
C SER A 812 38.10 -9.52 -1.23
N TYR A 813 37.70 -9.51 0.04
CA TYR A 813 36.33 -9.25 0.51
C TYR A 813 35.28 -10.24 -0.01
N GLU A 814 35.68 -11.36 -0.63
CA GLU A 814 34.79 -12.43 -1.06
C GLU A 814 33.93 -12.92 0.10
N VAL A 815 32.61 -12.80 -0.04
CA VAL A 815 31.65 -13.30 0.95
C VAL A 815 31.16 -14.68 0.56
N LYS A 816 31.22 -15.64 1.48
CA LYS A 816 30.66 -16.98 1.30
C LYS A 816 29.63 -17.30 2.38
N ALA A 817 28.54 -17.94 1.96
CA ALA A 817 27.50 -18.49 2.83
C ALA A 817 27.43 -20.00 2.60
N ASP A 818 27.64 -20.79 3.66
CA ASP A 818 27.78 -22.25 3.60
C ASP A 818 28.83 -22.72 2.56
N GLY A 819 29.91 -21.95 2.41
CA GLY A 819 30.98 -22.21 1.44
C GLY A 819 30.68 -21.81 -0.01
N VAL A 820 29.48 -21.26 -0.28
CA VAL A 820 29.08 -20.79 -1.62
C VAL A 820 29.35 -19.29 -1.73
N LEU A 821 29.98 -18.84 -2.82
CA LEU A 821 30.22 -17.42 -3.10
C LEU A 821 28.88 -16.67 -3.27
N MET A 822 28.68 -15.64 -2.45
CA MET A 822 27.52 -14.76 -2.47
C MET A 822 27.85 -13.56 -3.36
N ASP A 823 27.72 -13.74 -4.66
CA ASP A 823 28.02 -12.71 -5.65
C ASP A 823 26.89 -12.57 -6.67
N ILE A 824 26.73 -11.36 -7.20
CA ILE A 824 25.75 -11.02 -8.22
C ILE A 824 26.15 -9.74 -8.93
N GLU A 825 25.99 -9.73 -10.25
CA GLU A 825 26.27 -8.57 -11.09
C GLU A 825 25.38 -7.36 -10.73
N PRO A 826 25.86 -6.12 -10.94
CA PRO A 826 25.05 -4.92 -10.77
C PRO A 826 23.93 -4.84 -11.80
N ALA A 827 22.77 -4.32 -11.41
CA ALA A 827 21.68 -4.07 -12.35
C ALA A 827 21.93 -2.78 -13.16
N GLU A 828 21.68 -2.83 -14.47
CA GLU A 828 21.75 -1.68 -15.39
C GLU A 828 20.48 -0.81 -15.37
N GLY A 829 19.35 -1.41 -14.98
CA GLY A 829 18.05 -0.75 -14.89
C GLY A 829 17.20 -1.39 -13.80
N LEU A 830 16.26 -0.62 -13.25
CA LEU A 830 15.37 -1.09 -12.19
C LEU A 830 13.91 -0.68 -12.47
N PRO A 831 12.94 -1.52 -12.05
CA PRO A 831 11.54 -1.13 -12.00
C PRO A 831 11.30 -0.08 -10.90
N LEU A 832 10.09 0.47 -10.83
CA LEU A 832 9.68 1.44 -9.80
C LEU A 832 10.60 2.69 -9.75
N ALA A 833 11.19 3.05 -10.89
CA ALA A 833 12.15 4.14 -11.02
C ALA A 833 11.65 5.19 -12.05
N ARG A 834 12.33 5.34 -13.19
CA ARG A 834 12.05 6.36 -14.22
C ARG A 834 10.61 6.32 -14.74
N ALA A 835 9.96 5.15 -14.72
CA ALA A 835 8.58 5.00 -15.17
C ALA A 835 7.57 5.75 -14.28
N TYR A 836 7.89 5.99 -13.00
CA TYR A 836 6.98 6.58 -12.01
C TYR A 836 7.38 7.96 -11.56
N ASN A 837 8.68 8.26 -11.52
CA ASN A 837 9.19 9.48 -10.91
C ASN A 837 9.29 10.62 -11.93
N LEU A 838 8.96 11.83 -11.47
CA LEU A 838 9.10 13.04 -12.30
C LEU A 838 10.55 13.50 -12.40
N PHE A 839 11.38 13.17 -11.40
CA PHE A 839 12.81 13.47 -11.33
C PHE A 839 13.61 12.22 -11.04
#